data_AF-A0AAV2QTC4-F1
#
_entry.id   AF-A0AAV2QTC4-F1
#
_cell.length_a   1.000
_cell.length_b   1.000
_cell.length_c   1.000
_cell.angle_alpha   90.00
_cell.angle_beta   90.00
_cell.angle_gamma   90.00
#
_symmetry.space_group_name_H-M   'P 1'
#
loop_
_entity.id
_entity.type
_entity.pdbx_description
1 polymer ?
#
loop_
_entity_poly.entity_id
_entity_poly.type
_entity_poly.pdbx_seq_one_letter_code
_entity_poly.pdbx_strand_id
1 'polypeptide(L)'
;MGLQRDWKGSQRKLWTCASRGWLPSPRLPLGPAKYRQNESLPAPGYKRSFEILRLRLCDDSELCEQLCFNLHDGTFECDCQSGYQLSPDGYSCSKLNYTKSDGSILYEKEASFVAVLDDDEYQNNNDNSHDYQGDAPLSNHLDDNDDYYLLRDDNYEHLAKKYGGGRASRLQKEGKDYYYDQDQLIDKDDILNYDRYKSSHGQSELLSVEEEMGHESLQELELLPYNPAVTSPGPNLEQKVPSQHPPGLMATQSLHPMCDMQCGLGQCHVENPGAAPRCKCPLGTMGHYCHLGPQIETARFHGGSWVGFAPLREAYRDVQLTLEFKPEANNGVLLVSGENDDLSGDFMAAVLIGGFVEFRWDCGSGAGSVRSPEGVRLGDWNRLTVYRHRWDVWLQLNDGHHIQGRSEGLFSRITFREPLYVGGAYNLTSLAGRLGTTQGLMGCVRRLQVNDHIYRFHKQDPNSQETNDPQDYRALDGWDISECVGDACSEIECQHGGKCVASTNVTTTTPATDMEEDQPISPVCLCPLGYNGVFCENQLNLEVPSFNGTSHLVFPALGGSVLSWLELELVFRPASVDGVLLYEGHRSDGTGDFIAITLSQAHVLFTIDLGSGILTLRSVYPVRPGRWHNIRISRTSRWVWLYLDDQPVVSGLTPGGFTMLSLSQPIYLGGIPPASHKPPVLPARQPFNGCIQKLSLNGRRVHLVSGAMSGTNVGSCNHPCSQKPCENGGICEPHGPSFTCRCPLGFKDDHCQSRVVTQVATPSFSGRSFLKYTDPEIMKRISGEKLHLWLRFRSSHPDGLLVWAGEEDDDGEPGDLVAPPLGDSISLQLQNGRLVLRYNLGSGFAQLSYNESTRLDDGQWHIVRIFRYEREAHLSVDEGVEAVVSSPGDLVQLNVDSSLYIGGRETFRGLSSGHLTPGLSGCIADLTLATDYHVDLITQASAGQNIDYC
;
A
#
# COMPACT_ATOMS: atom_id res chain seq x y z
N MET A 1 35.25 -18.42 -46.39
CA MET A 1 35.54 -19.52 -47.36
C MET A 1 36.94 -20.07 -47.05
N GLY A 2 37.33 -21.25 -47.58
CA GLY A 2 38.61 -21.92 -47.25
C GLY A 2 39.87 -21.18 -47.74
N LEU A 3 41.11 -21.65 -47.51
CA LEU A 3 41.64 -23.02 -47.28
C LEU A 3 42.82 -22.97 -46.27
N GLN A 4 42.99 -23.88 -45.31
CA GLN A 4 43.41 -25.31 -45.35
C GLN A 4 44.93 -25.56 -45.58
N ARG A 5 45.61 -26.13 -44.56
CA ARG A 5 46.60 -27.24 -44.56
C ARG A 5 47.25 -27.33 -43.16
N ASP A 6 47.15 -28.42 -42.39
CA ASP A 6 47.73 -29.76 -42.56
C ASP A 6 49.26 -29.84 -42.36
N TRP A 7 49.75 -30.48 -41.28
CA TRP A 7 50.29 -31.85 -41.35
C TRP A 7 50.59 -32.51 -39.98
N LYS A 8 50.62 -33.86 -40.05
CA LYS A 8 50.66 -34.92 -39.03
C LYS A 8 51.69 -34.81 -37.87
N GLY A 9 51.29 -35.30 -36.69
CA GLY A 9 52.14 -35.83 -35.61
C GLY A 9 51.35 -36.83 -34.75
N SER A 10 51.96 -37.88 -34.16
CA SER A 10 51.21 -39.00 -33.54
C SER A 10 51.87 -39.60 -32.28
N GLN A 11 51.04 -40.34 -31.51
CA GLN A 11 51.32 -41.23 -30.38
C GLN A 11 51.26 -40.68 -28.94
N ARG A 12 50.14 -41.03 -28.26
CA ARG A 12 50.02 -41.63 -26.90
C ARG A 12 50.78 -40.96 -25.73
N LYS A 13 50.13 -40.70 -24.58
CA LYS A 13 49.78 -41.74 -23.57
C LYS A 13 48.83 -41.22 -22.46
N LEU A 14 48.03 -42.15 -21.91
CA LEU A 14 47.63 -42.41 -20.50
C LEU A 14 47.50 -41.28 -19.46
N TRP A 15 46.59 -41.32 -18.46
CA TRP A 15 45.41 -42.16 -18.13
C TRP A 15 44.71 -41.55 -16.88
N THR A 16 43.42 -41.81 -16.68
CA THR A 16 42.77 -41.76 -15.34
C THR A 16 41.76 -42.90 -15.18
N CYS A 17 41.96 -43.76 -14.17
CA CYS A 17 41.02 -44.77 -13.69
C CYS A 17 41.36 -45.14 -12.24
N ALA A 18 40.37 -45.56 -11.44
CA ALA A 18 40.44 -45.56 -9.98
C ALA A 18 40.62 -46.96 -9.34
N SER A 19 41.04 -47.01 -8.06
CA SER A 19 40.64 -48.10 -7.13
C SER A 19 40.85 -47.81 -5.62
N ARG A 20 39.76 -48.00 -4.87
CA ARG A 20 39.57 -48.42 -3.44
C ARG A 20 40.74 -48.39 -2.42
N GLY A 21 40.66 -47.42 -1.49
CA GLY A 21 40.68 -47.45 0.02
C GLY A 21 41.44 -48.49 0.88
N TRP A 22 41.43 -48.29 2.22
CA TRP A 22 41.28 -49.26 3.34
C TRP A 22 41.35 -48.55 4.74
N LEU A 23 41.01 -49.27 5.83
CA LEU A 23 40.91 -48.84 7.26
C LEU A 23 42.25 -49.04 8.04
N PRO A 24 42.47 -48.65 9.35
CA PRO A 24 41.51 -48.60 10.49
C PRO A 24 41.68 -47.50 11.60
N SER A 25 40.83 -47.56 12.64
CA SER A 25 40.84 -46.77 13.92
C SER A 25 41.78 -47.40 14.99
N PRO A 26 42.15 -46.76 16.16
CA PRO A 26 41.20 -46.51 17.29
C PRO A 26 41.51 -45.39 18.38
N ARG A 27 40.48 -45.01 19.18
CA ARG A 27 40.48 -44.57 20.63
C ARG A 27 41.18 -43.24 21.06
N LEU A 28 40.48 -42.25 21.66
CA LEU A 28 40.11 -42.01 23.10
C LEU A 28 41.27 -41.58 24.04
N PRO A 29 41.04 -40.90 25.20
CA PRO A 29 40.07 -39.84 25.59
C PRO A 29 40.76 -38.69 26.41
N LEU A 30 40.01 -37.76 27.06
CA LEU A 30 40.20 -37.32 28.48
C LEU A 30 39.21 -36.21 28.95
N GLY A 31 39.20 -35.95 30.27
CA GLY A 31 38.26 -35.07 31.00
C GLY A 31 38.88 -34.19 32.11
N PRO A 32 38.10 -33.67 33.10
CA PRO A 32 38.20 -32.26 33.55
C PRO A 32 38.66 -31.99 35.00
N ALA A 33 38.87 -30.70 35.35
CA ALA A 33 39.31 -30.16 36.66
C ALA A 33 38.47 -28.94 37.16
N LYS A 34 38.82 -28.31 38.31
CA LYS A 34 38.03 -27.28 39.04
C LYS A 34 38.88 -26.30 39.90
N TYR A 35 38.22 -25.32 40.55
CA TYR A 35 38.65 -24.33 41.57
C TYR A 35 39.25 -22.98 41.08
N ARG A 36 39.30 -21.90 41.91
CA ARG A 36 38.22 -21.02 42.47
C ARG A 36 38.78 -20.06 43.58
N GLN A 37 38.33 -18.79 43.63
CA GLN A 37 38.52 -17.77 44.72
C GLN A 37 39.97 -17.23 44.93
N ASN A 38 40.26 -16.01 45.44
CA ASN A 38 39.48 -15.03 46.24
C ASN A 38 39.94 -13.53 46.10
N GLU A 39 39.01 -12.58 46.33
CA GLU A 39 39.08 -11.28 47.05
C GLU A 39 40.01 -10.05 46.74
N SER A 40 39.37 -8.86 46.80
CA SER A 40 39.77 -7.56 47.43
C SER A 40 40.00 -6.29 46.55
N LEU A 41 39.74 -5.12 47.17
CA LEU A 41 39.53 -3.74 46.63
C LEU A 41 40.53 -2.74 47.30
N PRO A 42 40.84 -1.51 46.79
CA PRO A 42 39.86 -0.45 46.45
C PRO A 42 40.20 0.53 45.28
N ALA A 43 39.33 1.54 45.07
CA ALA A 43 39.38 2.61 44.05
C ALA A 43 39.91 3.96 44.66
N PRO A 44 39.95 5.16 44.00
CA PRO A 44 39.28 5.61 42.74
C PRO A 44 40.11 6.46 41.72
N GLY A 45 39.56 6.74 40.52
CA GLY A 45 39.96 7.92 39.71
C GLY A 45 39.95 7.86 38.16
N TYR A 46 38.78 7.97 37.51
CA TYR A 46 38.54 8.54 36.15
C TYR A 46 39.60 8.41 35.01
N LYS A 47 39.40 7.45 34.08
CA LYS A 47 38.87 7.73 32.70
C LYS A 47 38.79 6.48 31.79
N ARG A 48 37.67 6.38 31.06
CA ARG A 48 37.41 5.60 29.82
C ARG A 48 37.98 4.17 29.70
N SER A 49 37.08 3.21 29.83
CA SER A 49 37.01 2.04 28.96
C SER A 49 35.54 1.74 28.72
N PHE A 50 35.05 1.86 27.48
CA PHE A 50 33.76 1.30 27.10
C PHE A 50 34.04 -0.14 26.68
N GLU A 51 33.83 -1.08 27.60
CA GLU A 51 33.89 -2.49 27.25
C GLU A 51 32.73 -2.86 26.32
N ILE A 52 32.98 -3.87 25.49
CA ILE A 52 32.01 -4.35 24.49
C ILE A 52 30.82 -4.95 25.23
N LEU A 53 29.65 -4.33 25.07
CA LEU A 53 28.36 -4.94 25.38
C LEU A 53 28.17 -6.17 24.48
N ARG A 54 28.67 -7.32 24.95
CA ARG A 54 28.26 -8.62 24.40
C ARG A 54 26.79 -8.81 24.74
N LEU A 55 25.95 -8.58 23.75
CA LEU A 55 24.58 -9.07 23.69
C LEU A 55 24.62 -10.57 24.03
N ARG A 56 23.97 -10.97 25.13
CA ARG A 56 23.91 -12.36 25.56
C ARG A 56 22.53 -12.89 25.22
N LEU A 57 22.53 -14.00 24.49
CA LEU A 57 21.34 -14.73 24.07
C LEU A 57 21.41 -16.13 24.70
N CYS A 58 20.26 -16.80 24.81
CA CYS A 58 20.09 -18.11 25.43
C CYS A 58 20.95 -19.26 24.84
N ASP A 59 21.62 -19.05 23.70
CA ASP A 59 22.57 -20.01 23.12
C ASP A 59 23.86 -20.18 23.95
N ASP A 60 24.23 -19.21 24.80
CA ASP A 60 25.31 -19.35 25.80
C ASP A 60 24.81 -20.22 26.99
N SER A 61 24.77 -21.54 26.75
CA SER A 61 24.06 -22.55 27.56
C SER A 61 24.59 -22.85 28.98
N GLU A 62 24.59 -21.86 29.89
CA GLU A 62 24.66 -22.11 31.35
C GLU A 62 24.03 -20.98 32.21
N LEU A 63 23.13 -20.16 31.64
CA LEU A 63 22.64 -18.92 32.27
C LEU A 63 21.33 -19.02 33.06
N CYS A 64 20.31 -19.77 32.60
CA CYS A 64 19.05 -19.99 33.33
C CYS A 64 18.91 -21.46 33.77
N GLU A 65 18.32 -21.74 34.93
CA GLU A 65 18.21 -23.13 35.43
C GLU A 65 17.16 -23.99 34.70
N GLN A 66 16.08 -23.41 34.15
CA GLN A 66 15.00 -24.18 33.51
C GLN A 66 14.52 -23.63 32.16
N LEU A 67 14.07 -22.38 32.08
CA LEU A 67 13.61 -21.74 30.85
C LEU A 67 14.38 -20.44 30.60
N CYS A 68 14.60 -20.09 29.34
CA CYS A 68 15.29 -18.89 28.89
C CYS A 68 14.60 -18.34 27.64
N PHE A 69 14.37 -17.04 27.60
CA PHE A 69 13.73 -16.35 26.47
C PHE A 69 14.59 -15.16 26.02
N ASN A 70 14.89 -15.10 24.72
CA ASN A 70 15.59 -13.96 24.12
C ASN A 70 14.62 -12.78 23.91
N LEU A 71 15.04 -11.58 24.30
CA LEU A 71 14.27 -10.35 24.13
C LEU A 71 14.74 -9.59 22.88
N HIS A 72 13.84 -8.76 22.32
CA HIS A 72 14.06 -8.09 21.03
C HIS A 72 15.13 -6.99 21.05
N ASP A 73 15.63 -6.61 22.23
CA ASP A 73 16.77 -5.71 22.42
C ASP A 73 18.13 -6.44 22.45
N GLY A 74 18.13 -7.78 22.33
CA GLY A 74 19.31 -8.63 22.40
C GLY A 74 19.78 -8.95 23.83
N THR A 75 18.89 -8.82 24.81
CA THR A 75 19.03 -9.39 26.15
C THR A 75 18.22 -10.69 26.30
N PHE A 76 18.14 -11.25 27.51
CA PHE A 76 17.38 -12.47 27.81
C PHE A 76 16.77 -12.44 29.21
N GLU A 77 15.72 -13.23 29.41
CA GLU A 77 15.01 -13.41 30.68
C GLU A 77 14.84 -14.91 31.00
N CYS A 78 14.76 -15.27 32.28
CA CYS A 78 14.64 -16.65 32.75
C CYS A 78 13.28 -16.94 33.39
N ASP A 79 12.82 -18.19 33.32
CA ASP A 79 11.58 -18.64 33.99
C ASP A 79 11.69 -20.12 34.43
N CYS A 80 10.68 -20.60 35.16
CA CYS A 80 10.63 -21.94 35.74
C CYS A 80 9.38 -22.72 35.31
N GLN A 81 9.51 -24.05 35.22
CA GLN A 81 8.41 -24.93 34.85
C GLN A 81 7.41 -25.10 36.01
N SER A 82 6.13 -25.34 35.69
CA SER A 82 5.04 -25.39 36.67
C SER A 82 5.33 -26.33 37.85
N GLY A 83 5.18 -25.81 39.08
CA GLY A 83 5.59 -26.49 40.31
C GLY A 83 6.95 -26.04 40.85
N TYR A 84 7.63 -25.12 40.15
CA TYR A 84 8.80 -24.38 40.62
C TYR A 84 8.52 -22.87 40.57
N GLN A 85 9.35 -22.09 41.25
CA GLN A 85 9.32 -20.63 41.37
C GLN A 85 10.72 -20.07 41.09
N LEU A 86 10.80 -19.02 40.27
CA LEU A 86 12.06 -18.31 40.00
C LEU A 86 12.58 -17.66 41.29
N SER A 87 13.88 -17.82 41.51
CA SER A 87 14.57 -17.39 42.72
C SER A 87 14.98 -15.92 42.63
N PRO A 88 15.23 -15.24 43.77
CA PRO A 88 15.57 -13.80 43.77
C PRO A 88 16.90 -13.42 43.11
N ASP A 89 17.66 -14.38 42.58
CA ASP A 89 18.83 -14.14 41.74
C ASP A 89 18.46 -13.86 40.27
N GLY A 90 17.23 -14.19 39.84
CA GLY A 90 16.75 -14.05 38.46
C GLY A 90 17.14 -15.21 37.54
N TYR A 91 17.76 -16.28 38.05
CA TYR A 91 18.31 -17.36 37.23
C TYR A 91 17.97 -18.79 37.72
N SER A 92 17.79 -18.98 39.04
CA SER A 92 17.61 -20.31 39.66
C SER A 92 16.14 -20.66 39.95
N CYS A 93 15.76 -21.94 40.01
CA CYS A 93 14.37 -22.41 40.13
C CYS A 93 14.10 -23.28 41.37
N SER A 94 13.41 -22.74 42.36
CA SER A 94 13.09 -23.41 43.63
C SER A 94 11.76 -24.17 43.59
N LYS A 95 11.62 -25.30 44.31
CA LYS A 95 10.43 -26.16 44.22
C LYS A 95 9.30 -25.79 45.17
N LEU A 96 8.07 -25.69 44.66
CA LEU A 96 6.86 -25.41 45.44
C LEU A 96 6.36 -26.66 46.19
N ASN A 97 6.60 -26.72 47.51
CA ASN A 97 6.18 -27.81 48.39
C ASN A 97 4.76 -27.58 48.96
N TYR A 98 3.73 -28.08 48.28
CA TYR A 98 2.36 -28.08 48.79
C TYR A 98 2.12 -29.20 49.82
N THR A 99 2.09 -28.85 51.10
CA THR A 99 1.46 -29.70 52.14
C THR A 99 0.03 -29.24 52.39
N LYS A 100 -0.91 -30.18 52.39
CA LYS A 100 -2.35 -29.90 52.37
C LYS A 100 -2.94 -30.03 53.78
N SER A 101 -3.47 -28.93 54.33
CA SER A 101 -4.30 -28.95 55.55
C SER A 101 -5.52 -28.04 55.41
N ASP A 102 -6.63 -28.64 55.81
CA ASP A 102 -8.02 -28.19 55.87
C ASP A 102 -8.30 -26.78 56.46
N GLY A 103 -9.47 -26.24 56.13
CA GLY A 103 -10.28 -25.48 57.09
C GLY A 103 -10.12 -23.96 57.23
N SER A 104 -10.91 -23.21 56.47
CA SER A 104 -11.52 -21.90 56.83
C SER A 104 -10.70 -20.59 56.76
N ILE A 105 -11.46 -19.48 56.80
CA ILE A 105 -11.08 -18.05 56.81
C ILE A 105 -10.75 -17.42 55.44
N LEU A 106 -11.25 -16.19 55.29
CA LEU A 106 -11.18 -15.33 54.11
C LEU A 106 -9.74 -14.95 53.73
N TYR A 107 -9.54 -14.70 52.45
CA TYR A 107 -8.53 -13.76 51.97
C TYR A 107 -9.21 -12.60 51.24
N GLU A 108 -9.11 -11.41 51.84
CA GLU A 108 -9.25 -10.13 51.16
C GLU A 108 -8.19 -9.18 51.75
N LYS A 109 -7.69 -8.24 50.94
CA LYS A 109 -6.75 -7.16 51.29
C LYS A 109 -5.31 -7.58 51.62
N GLU A 110 -4.47 -7.54 50.60
CA GLU A 110 -3.60 -6.38 50.35
C GLU A 110 -3.68 -6.01 48.86
N ALA A 111 -3.38 -4.80 48.39
CA ALA A 111 -3.53 -3.47 49.00
C ALA A 111 -3.63 -2.43 47.86
N SER A 112 -4.44 -1.39 48.04
CA SER A 112 -4.67 -0.36 47.01
C SER A 112 -3.65 0.78 47.09
N PHE A 113 -3.15 1.24 45.93
CA PHE A 113 -2.76 2.65 45.77
C PHE A 113 -3.96 3.42 45.22
N VAL A 114 -4.73 4.03 46.11
CA VAL A 114 -5.81 4.98 45.79
C VAL A 114 -5.64 6.19 46.71
N ALA A 115 -5.66 7.38 46.14
CA ALA A 115 -5.65 8.62 46.93
C ALA A 115 -7.04 8.83 47.56
N VAL A 116 -7.06 9.20 48.85
CA VAL A 116 -8.30 9.40 49.61
C VAL A 116 -9.05 10.64 49.11
N LEU A 117 -10.34 10.46 48.83
CA LEU A 117 -11.36 11.47 49.03
C LEU A 117 -12.37 10.86 50.01
N ASP A 118 -12.50 11.45 51.19
CA ASP A 118 -13.59 11.22 52.13
C ASP A 118 -14.44 12.50 52.18
N ASP A 119 -15.72 12.35 52.47
CA ASP A 119 -16.75 13.40 52.40
C ASP A 119 -16.64 14.46 53.53
N ASP A 120 -17.32 15.59 53.33
CA ASP A 120 -18.19 16.14 54.38
C ASP A 120 -19.34 16.99 53.78
N GLU A 121 -20.47 17.05 54.48
CA GLU A 121 -21.71 17.71 54.01
C GLU A 121 -21.65 19.26 54.09
N TYR A 122 -22.32 19.98 53.17
CA TYR A 122 -23.54 20.75 53.52
C TYR A 122 -24.30 21.38 52.32
N GLN A 123 -25.46 21.98 52.62
CA GLN A 123 -26.43 22.58 51.70
C GLN A 123 -26.15 24.05 51.31
N ASN A 124 -26.93 24.50 50.31
CA ASN A 124 -27.49 25.86 50.09
C ASN A 124 -26.71 26.91 49.26
N ASN A 125 -27.32 27.16 48.08
CA ASN A 125 -27.86 28.47 47.63
C ASN A 125 -26.96 29.65 47.18
N ASN A 126 -27.47 30.24 46.09
CA ASN A 126 -27.47 31.67 45.72
C ASN A 126 -26.21 32.37 45.14
N ASP A 127 -26.44 32.91 43.95
CA ASP A 127 -26.25 34.32 43.56
C ASP A 127 -24.90 35.05 43.74
N ASN A 128 -24.36 35.44 42.56
CA ASN A 128 -23.93 36.80 42.23
C ASN A 128 -22.71 37.47 42.93
N SER A 129 -21.70 37.74 42.09
CA SER A 129 -21.08 39.06 41.84
C SER A 129 -19.72 39.41 42.47
N HIS A 130 -19.10 40.41 41.82
CA HIS A 130 -17.91 41.22 42.14
C HIS A 130 -16.54 40.49 42.23
N ASP A 131 -15.63 40.65 41.26
CA ASP A 131 -14.93 41.90 40.87
C ASP A 131 -14.16 42.55 42.03
N TYR A 132 -12.82 42.57 41.95
CA TYR A 132 -12.02 43.76 42.32
C TYR A 132 -10.60 43.72 41.71
N GLN A 133 -9.98 44.90 41.64
CA GLN A 133 -8.71 45.23 40.97
C GLN A 133 -7.52 45.27 41.96
N GLY A 134 -6.28 45.48 41.46
CA GLY A 134 -5.32 46.31 42.22
C GLY A 134 -3.81 46.06 42.08
N ASP A 135 -3.16 46.91 41.27
CA ASP A 135 -1.91 47.65 41.57
C ASP A 135 -0.48 47.07 41.41
N ALA A 136 0.45 48.03 41.21
CA ALA A 136 1.89 47.92 40.88
C ALA A 136 2.70 48.88 41.84
N PRO A 137 3.72 49.71 41.49
CA PRO A 137 4.62 49.86 40.32
C PRO A 137 6.12 50.16 40.70
N LEU A 138 6.90 50.70 39.74
CA LEU A 138 8.16 51.51 39.84
C LEU A 138 9.54 50.79 39.85
N SER A 139 10.66 51.36 39.35
CA SER A 139 10.92 52.33 38.24
C SER A 139 12.45 52.48 37.95
N ASN A 140 12.81 53.33 36.96
CA ASN A 140 14.14 53.91 36.62
C ASN A 140 15.06 53.04 35.73
N HIS A 141 15.45 53.42 34.49
CA HIS A 141 16.09 54.64 33.90
C HIS A 141 17.61 54.42 33.70
N LEU A 142 18.26 54.67 32.55
CA LEU A 142 17.88 55.15 31.19
C LEU A 142 18.62 54.25 30.13
N ASP A 143 19.00 54.55 28.87
CA ASP A 143 19.09 55.75 27.99
C ASP A 143 18.95 55.35 26.48
N ASP A 144 18.60 56.31 25.60
CA ASP A 144 18.88 56.51 24.15
C ASP A 144 19.05 55.33 23.13
N ASN A 145 18.54 55.38 21.88
CA ASN A 145 17.92 56.49 21.12
C ASN A 145 17.01 56.05 19.93
N ASP A 146 15.78 56.59 19.88
CA ASP A 146 14.90 56.98 18.74
C ASP A 146 14.46 56.03 17.59
N ASP A 147 13.40 56.47 16.86
CA ASP A 147 12.27 55.64 16.40
C ASP A 147 11.68 56.03 14.99
N TYR A 148 10.58 55.37 14.59
CA TYR A 148 9.84 55.41 13.30
C TYR A 148 9.26 56.77 12.82
N TYR A 149 8.91 56.87 11.52
CA TYR A 149 7.65 57.37 10.89
C TYR A 149 7.88 57.48 9.34
N LEU A 150 7.34 56.62 8.45
CA LEU A 150 5.97 56.50 7.88
C LEU A 150 5.59 57.45 6.71
N LEU A 151 5.08 56.82 5.63
CA LEU A 151 4.12 57.30 4.60
C LEU A 151 4.49 58.43 3.61
N ARG A 152 4.28 58.15 2.31
CA ARG A 152 3.19 58.75 1.50
C ARG A 152 3.02 58.13 0.11
N ASP A 153 1.77 57.93 -0.29
CA ASP A 153 1.33 57.91 -1.69
C ASP A 153 1.19 59.35 -2.25
N ASP A 154 1.18 59.50 -3.58
CA ASP A 154 0.21 60.34 -4.32
C ASP A 154 0.42 60.33 -5.86
N ASN A 155 -0.46 59.59 -6.56
CA ASN A 155 -1.19 59.95 -7.80
C ASN A 155 -0.58 60.65 -9.06
N TYR A 156 -1.10 60.18 -10.21
CA TYR A 156 -1.42 60.88 -11.48
C TYR A 156 -0.35 61.24 -12.55
N GLU A 157 -0.45 60.48 -13.66
CA GLU A 157 -0.56 60.91 -15.08
C GLU A 157 0.58 61.53 -15.94
N HIS A 158 0.48 61.13 -17.22
CA HIS A 158 0.76 61.86 -18.47
C HIS A 158 2.21 62.13 -19.00
N LEU A 159 2.39 61.63 -20.22
CA LEU A 159 3.06 62.25 -21.38
C LEU A 159 4.61 62.31 -21.47
N ALA A 160 5.13 61.24 -22.09
CA ALA A 160 5.55 61.27 -23.51
C ALA A 160 7.04 61.41 -23.90
N LYS A 161 7.33 60.67 -25.00
CA LYS A 161 8.26 60.99 -26.10
C LYS A 161 9.78 60.92 -25.85
N LYS A 162 10.35 59.95 -26.57
CA LYS A 162 11.37 60.19 -27.63
C LYS A 162 12.78 60.53 -27.15
N TYR A 163 13.61 59.50 -27.05
CA TYR A 163 14.84 59.45 -27.87
C TYR A 163 14.95 58.11 -28.59
N GLY A 164 15.33 58.16 -29.87
CA GLY A 164 15.64 57.01 -30.70
C GLY A 164 16.92 57.30 -31.48
N GLY A 165 17.71 56.26 -31.78
CA GLY A 165 19.05 56.44 -32.34
C GLY A 165 19.72 55.12 -32.72
N GLY A 166 19.07 54.30 -33.54
CA GLY A 166 19.65 53.04 -34.02
C GLY A 166 20.54 53.21 -35.27
N ARG A 167 21.22 52.13 -35.65
CA ARG A 167 21.75 51.95 -37.01
C ARG A 167 21.66 50.47 -37.39
N ALA A 168 21.40 50.17 -38.67
CA ALA A 168 20.94 48.85 -39.10
C ALA A 168 21.41 48.48 -40.52
N SER A 169 21.50 47.18 -40.80
CA SER A 169 21.46 46.60 -42.15
C SER A 169 21.39 45.06 -42.13
N ARG A 170 20.77 44.34 -43.08
CA ARG A 170 19.60 44.61 -43.95
C ARG A 170 19.26 43.31 -44.73
N LEU A 171 17.98 43.12 -45.13
CA LEU A 171 17.46 42.10 -46.09
C LEU A 171 17.43 40.65 -45.55
N GLN A 172 16.52 39.74 -45.93
CA GLN A 172 15.30 39.79 -46.79
C GLN A 172 14.29 38.75 -46.21
N LYS A 173 13.03 39.08 -45.86
CA LYS A 173 11.82 39.33 -46.68
C LYS A 173 11.09 38.08 -47.21
N GLU A 174 9.99 37.67 -46.56
CA GLU A 174 8.64 37.33 -47.09
C GLU A 174 7.81 36.57 -46.03
N GLY A 175 6.51 36.84 -45.76
CA GLY A 175 5.74 38.07 -45.98
C GLY A 175 4.32 37.89 -46.54
N LYS A 176 3.30 37.72 -45.68
CA LYS A 176 1.89 38.07 -45.96
C LYS A 176 0.97 37.98 -44.72
N ASP A 177 0.54 39.13 -44.23
CA ASP A 177 -0.59 39.31 -43.32
C ASP A 177 -1.92 39.46 -44.11
N TYR A 178 -3.06 39.42 -43.42
CA TYR A 178 -4.04 40.52 -43.47
C TYR A 178 -4.99 40.50 -42.25
N TYR A 179 -5.55 41.65 -41.90
CA TYR A 179 -6.11 41.99 -40.58
C TYR A 179 -7.24 43.02 -40.73
N TYR A 180 -8.25 43.02 -39.84
CA TYR A 180 -9.12 44.16 -39.45
C TYR A 180 -9.87 43.73 -38.15
N ASP A 181 -9.94 44.43 -37.01
CA ASP A 181 -10.37 45.83 -36.68
C ASP A 181 -11.85 46.11 -37.04
N GLN A 182 -12.71 46.82 -36.26
CA GLN A 182 -12.67 47.54 -34.95
C GLN A 182 -14.16 47.87 -34.55
N ASP A 183 -14.64 48.45 -33.42
CA ASP A 183 -14.17 49.07 -32.15
C ASP A 183 -15.39 49.17 -31.15
N GLN A 184 -15.18 49.69 -29.91
CA GLN A 184 -16.15 50.37 -28.98
C GLN A 184 -17.04 49.60 -27.97
N LEU A 185 -16.60 49.59 -26.69
CA LEU A 185 -17.10 50.35 -25.50
C LEU A 185 -18.63 50.72 -25.44
N ILE A 186 -19.32 50.83 -24.29
CA ILE A 186 -19.02 51.48 -22.98
C ILE A 186 -19.83 50.82 -21.80
N ASP A 187 -19.28 50.96 -20.57
CA ASP A 187 -19.87 50.88 -19.21
C ASP A 187 -20.07 49.55 -18.43
N LYS A 188 -20.35 49.77 -17.13
CA LYS A 188 -20.11 48.93 -15.95
C LYS A 188 -21.36 48.30 -15.29
N ASP A 189 -21.08 47.35 -14.40
CA ASP A 189 -21.61 47.13 -13.03
C ASP A 189 -23.04 47.68 -12.72
N ASP A 190 -23.99 46.92 -12.15
CA ASP A 190 -23.76 46.10 -10.95
C ASP A 190 -24.86 45.04 -10.63
N ILE A 191 -24.51 44.09 -9.76
CA ILE A 191 -25.35 43.30 -8.80
C ILE A 191 -26.66 42.59 -9.25
N LEU A 192 -26.55 41.26 -9.31
CA LEU A 192 -27.41 40.18 -8.74
C LEU A 192 -28.97 40.21 -8.81
N ASN A 193 -29.51 39.02 -9.13
CA ASN A 193 -30.49 38.21 -8.36
C ASN A 193 -31.88 37.92 -8.98
N TYR A 194 -32.50 36.85 -8.45
CA TYR A 194 -33.91 36.45 -8.44
C TYR A 194 -34.51 35.49 -9.50
N ASP A 195 -35.50 34.72 -9.02
CA ASP A 195 -36.22 33.63 -9.69
C ASP A 195 -37.37 34.07 -10.63
N ARG A 196 -37.85 33.08 -11.40
CA ARG A 196 -39.28 32.64 -11.49
C ARG A 196 -40.07 32.95 -12.78
N TYR A 197 -40.53 31.86 -13.42
CA TYR A 197 -41.76 31.67 -14.22
C TYR A 197 -42.17 32.67 -15.33
N LYS A 198 -42.43 32.10 -16.53
CA LYS A 198 -43.55 32.37 -17.47
C LYS A 198 -43.74 33.82 -18.04
N SER A 199 -44.13 34.01 -19.30
CA SER A 199 -44.44 33.05 -20.39
C SER A 199 -44.55 33.73 -21.76
N SER A 200 -44.28 32.96 -22.82
CA SER A 200 -44.98 32.89 -24.13
C SER A 200 -45.59 34.14 -24.79
N HIS A 201 -45.36 34.25 -26.11
CA HIS A 201 -46.36 34.36 -27.19
C HIS A 201 -45.70 33.72 -28.44
N GLY A 202 -46.37 33.09 -29.41
CA GLY A 202 -47.79 32.73 -29.63
C GLY A 202 -47.88 31.91 -30.94
N GLN A 203 -49.02 31.57 -31.56
CA GLN A 203 -50.43 31.70 -31.20
C GLN A 203 -51.29 30.85 -32.19
N SER A 204 -52.63 30.91 -32.09
CA SER A 204 -53.64 30.45 -33.07
C SER A 204 -53.96 28.94 -33.12
N GLU A 205 -55.21 28.44 -33.07
CA GLU A 205 -56.53 28.87 -32.49
C GLU A 205 -57.45 27.61 -32.50
N LEU A 206 -58.30 27.28 -31.51
CA LEU A 206 -59.66 27.79 -31.18
C LEU A 206 -60.66 27.63 -32.36
N LEU A 207 -61.92 27.18 -32.27
CA LEU A 207 -62.94 26.89 -31.21
C LEU A 207 -63.98 25.86 -31.80
N SER A 208 -65.07 25.35 -31.19
CA SER A 208 -65.79 25.55 -29.90
C SER A 208 -66.53 24.29 -29.37
N VAL A 209 -67.02 24.44 -28.13
CA VAL A 209 -68.12 23.77 -27.38
C VAL A 209 -69.44 23.56 -28.14
N GLU A 210 -70.22 22.50 -27.81
CA GLU A 210 -71.68 22.52 -27.54
C GLU A 210 -72.22 21.23 -26.87
N GLU A 211 -73.51 21.18 -26.52
CA GLU A 211 -74.12 20.30 -25.49
C GLU A 211 -75.12 19.23 -26.01
N GLU A 212 -75.51 18.33 -25.09
CA GLU A 212 -76.80 17.62 -24.97
C GLU A 212 -77.20 16.41 -25.86
N MET A 213 -78.14 15.64 -25.29
CA MET A 213 -79.06 14.64 -25.87
C MET A 213 -78.56 13.45 -26.73
N GLY A 214 -78.96 12.24 -26.28
CA GLY A 214 -79.96 11.49 -27.09
C GLY A 214 -79.63 10.07 -27.59
N HIS A 215 -80.42 9.11 -27.11
CA HIS A 215 -81.07 8.01 -27.86
C HIS A 215 -80.27 6.91 -28.61
N GLU A 216 -80.63 5.66 -28.27
CA GLU A 216 -80.96 4.53 -29.19
C GLU A 216 -79.94 4.09 -30.27
N SER A 217 -79.55 2.82 -30.44
CA SER A 217 -80.36 1.58 -30.43
C SER A 217 -79.57 0.44 -31.13
N LEU A 218 -79.82 -0.83 -30.73
CA LEU A 218 -79.80 -2.07 -31.56
C LEU A 218 -78.46 -2.42 -32.30
N GLN A 219 -78.12 -3.63 -32.76
CA GLN A 219 -78.57 -5.04 -32.63
C GLN A 219 -77.28 -5.89 -32.88
N GLU A 220 -77.14 -7.22 -32.75
CA GLU A 220 -78.09 -8.34 -32.74
C GLU A 220 -77.43 -9.61 -32.11
N LEU A 221 -78.25 -10.51 -31.53
CA LEU A 221 -78.29 -12.01 -31.70
C LEU A 221 -76.99 -12.86 -31.91
N GLU A 222 -76.82 -14.08 -31.35
CA GLU A 222 -77.69 -14.96 -30.53
C GLU A 222 -76.91 -16.21 -29.97
N LEU A 223 -77.63 -17.06 -29.22
CA LEU A 223 -77.47 -18.52 -29.00
C LEU A 223 -76.75 -19.06 -27.72
N LEU A 224 -77.62 -19.54 -26.82
CA LEU A 224 -77.45 -20.58 -25.79
C LEU A 224 -77.67 -21.99 -26.44
N PRO A 225 -77.73 -23.19 -25.75
CA PRO A 225 -78.07 -23.41 -24.33
C PRO A 225 -77.55 -24.67 -23.57
N TYR A 226 -78.04 -24.77 -22.31
CA TYR A 226 -78.67 -25.95 -21.65
C TYR A 226 -78.09 -26.40 -20.28
N ASN A 227 -78.98 -26.92 -19.43
CA ASN A 227 -78.84 -27.19 -17.98
C ASN A 227 -79.96 -28.22 -17.60
N PRO A 228 -79.88 -29.11 -16.57
CA PRO A 228 -80.25 -28.70 -15.17
C PRO A 228 -79.79 -29.64 -13.98
N ALA A 229 -80.30 -29.32 -12.77
CA ALA A 229 -80.81 -30.24 -11.72
C ALA A 229 -79.97 -30.68 -10.47
N VAL A 230 -79.84 -29.76 -9.50
CA VAL A 230 -80.34 -29.83 -8.09
C VAL A 230 -80.19 -31.11 -7.23
N THR A 231 -79.54 -31.00 -6.06
CA THR A 231 -80.04 -31.42 -4.71
C THR A 231 -79.19 -30.81 -3.57
N SER A 232 -79.64 -30.90 -2.30
CA SER A 232 -79.06 -30.19 -1.13
C SER A 232 -79.57 -30.81 0.21
N PRO A 233 -79.25 -30.30 1.43
CA PRO A 233 -78.10 -29.49 1.91
C PRO A 233 -77.39 -30.09 3.16
N GLY A 234 -76.22 -29.54 3.53
CA GLY A 234 -75.56 -29.77 4.83
C GLY A 234 -74.45 -28.73 5.08
N PRO A 235 -74.27 -28.17 6.30
CA PRO A 235 -73.52 -26.91 6.46
C PRO A 235 -72.03 -27.09 6.77
N ASN A 236 -71.19 -26.32 6.07
CA ASN A 236 -69.93 -25.79 6.59
C ASN A 236 -69.69 -24.39 5.99
N LEU A 237 -69.06 -23.50 6.75
CA LEU A 237 -69.00 -22.06 6.44
C LEU A 237 -67.78 -21.67 5.59
N GLU A 238 -67.78 -22.10 4.33
CA GLU A 238 -66.91 -21.49 3.30
C GLU A 238 -67.68 -20.38 2.56
N GLN A 239 -67.39 -19.12 2.87
CA GLN A 239 -68.07 -17.99 2.24
C GLN A 239 -67.33 -17.54 0.97
N LYS A 240 -67.92 -17.87 -0.19
CA LYS A 240 -67.48 -17.43 -1.52
C LYS A 240 -67.32 -15.91 -1.63
N VAL A 241 -66.40 -15.51 -2.51
CA VAL A 241 -66.43 -14.22 -3.22
C VAL A 241 -67.67 -14.15 -4.13
N PRO A 242 -68.42 -13.04 -4.06
CA PRO A 242 -68.91 -12.40 -5.29
C PRO A 242 -68.53 -10.91 -5.34
N SER A 243 -68.46 -10.35 -6.54
CA SER A 243 -68.14 -8.95 -6.80
C SER A 243 -69.38 -8.14 -7.26
N GLN A 244 -69.20 -6.81 -7.34
CA GLN A 244 -70.16 -5.78 -7.81
C GLN A 244 -71.20 -5.35 -6.76
N HIS A 245 -71.68 -4.09 -6.71
CA HIS A 245 -71.70 -3.01 -7.73
C HIS A 245 -71.26 -1.63 -7.09
N PRO A 246 -71.51 -0.39 -7.61
CA PRO A 246 -70.40 0.55 -7.87
C PRO A 246 -70.49 1.92 -7.09
N PRO A 247 -70.11 3.11 -7.64
CA PRO A 247 -68.88 3.80 -7.19
C PRO A 247 -69.09 5.17 -6.54
N GLY A 248 -68.10 5.65 -5.77
CA GLY A 248 -68.06 7.04 -5.30
C GLY A 248 -66.85 7.42 -4.45
N LEU A 249 -66.24 8.57 -4.79
CA LEU A 249 -65.13 9.27 -4.11
C LEU A 249 -63.75 8.58 -4.16
N MET A 250 -62.73 9.39 -4.43
CA MET A 250 -61.34 8.93 -4.60
C MET A 250 -60.62 8.82 -3.26
N ALA A 251 -60.10 7.63 -2.95
CA ALA A 251 -58.92 7.46 -2.11
C ALA A 251 -57.74 7.03 -3.01
N THR A 252 -56.55 7.58 -2.77
CA THR A 252 -55.35 7.30 -3.57
C THR A 252 -54.93 5.83 -3.47
N GLN A 253 -55.04 5.08 -4.58
CA GLN A 253 -54.51 3.71 -4.62
C GLN A 253 -52.99 3.73 -4.55
N SER A 254 -52.44 3.04 -3.56
CA SER A 254 -51.01 2.80 -3.42
C SER A 254 -50.52 1.84 -4.51
N LEU A 255 -49.42 2.20 -5.19
CA LEU A 255 -48.71 1.24 -6.03
C LEU A 255 -48.22 0.08 -5.16
N HIS A 256 -48.73 -1.12 -5.41
CA HIS A 256 -48.07 -2.34 -4.98
C HIS A 256 -46.99 -2.67 -6.01
N PRO A 257 -45.73 -2.91 -5.61
CA PRO A 257 -44.68 -3.32 -6.54
C PRO A 257 -45.00 -4.72 -7.09
N MET A 258 -45.16 -4.84 -8.40
CA MET A 258 -45.36 -6.14 -9.05
C MET A 258 -44.03 -6.91 -9.08
N CYS A 259 -44.09 -8.21 -8.77
CA CYS A 259 -42.91 -9.06 -8.62
C CYS A 259 -42.86 -10.07 -9.77
N ASP A 260 -42.55 -9.58 -10.98
CA ASP A 260 -42.63 -10.35 -12.23
C ASP A 260 -41.35 -11.18 -12.54
N MET A 261 -40.53 -11.53 -11.52
CA MET A 261 -39.32 -12.34 -11.73
C MET A 261 -39.61 -13.84 -11.77
N GLN A 262 -39.05 -14.51 -12.78
CA GLN A 262 -39.15 -15.96 -12.95
C GLN A 262 -38.13 -16.71 -12.06
N CYS A 263 -38.42 -16.82 -10.77
CA CYS A 263 -37.48 -17.28 -9.74
C CYS A 263 -37.16 -18.79 -9.69
N GLY A 264 -37.29 -19.53 -10.80
CA GLY A 264 -36.94 -20.96 -10.85
C GLY A 264 -37.72 -21.81 -9.84
N LEU A 265 -37.02 -22.33 -8.82
CA LEU A 265 -37.61 -23.07 -7.69
C LEU A 265 -37.91 -22.19 -6.46
N GLY A 266 -37.50 -20.92 -6.49
CA GLY A 266 -37.69 -19.93 -5.42
C GLY A 266 -38.90 -19.01 -5.62
N GLN A 267 -38.98 -17.98 -4.78
CA GLN A 267 -40.13 -17.07 -4.71
C GLN A 267 -39.68 -15.62 -4.96
N CYS A 268 -40.44 -14.88 -5.78
CA CYS A 268 -40.18 -13.45 -5.98
C CYS A 268 -40.54 -12.66 -4.72
N HIS A 269 -39.64 -11.78 -4.29
CA HIS A 269 -39.78 -10.95 -3.10
C HIS A 269 -39.36 -9.51 -3.37
N VAL A 270 -40.07 -8.56 -2.77
CA VAL A 270 -39.71 -7.13 -2.73
C VAL A 270 -39.58 -6.72 -1.28
N GLU A 271 -38.40 -6.28 -0.85
CA GLU A 271 -38.11 -6.02 0.56
C GLU A 271 -38.74 -4.72 1.07
N ASN A 272 -38.90 -3.71 0.21
CA ASN A 272 -39.56 -2.43 0.52
C ASN A 272 -40.23 -1.84 -0.73
N PRO A 273 -41.32 -1.06 -0.61
CA PRO A 273 -41.93 -0.37 -1.77
C PRO A 273 -40.94 0.60 -2.43
N GLY A 274 -40.39 0.22 -3.58
CA GLY A 274 -39.34 0.96 -4.30
C GLY A 274 -37.97 0.26 -4.34
N ALA A 275 -37.78 -0.85 -3.62
CA ALA A 275 -36.67 -1.77 -3.88
C ALA A 275 -36.92 -2.54 -5.19
N ALA A 276 -35.83 -2.97 -5.85
CA ALA A 276 -35.94 -3.92 -6.96
C ALA A 276 -36.49 -5.27 -6.44
N PRO A 277 -37.29 -6.00 -7.23
CA PRO A 277 -37.60 -7.39 -6.90
C PRO A 277 -36.31 -8.22 -6.90
N ARG A 278 -36.27 -9.24 -6.04
CA ARG A 278 -35.25 -10.29 -6.06
C ARG A 278 -35.92 -11.64 -5.82
N CYS A 279 -35.25 -12.71 -6.22
CA CYS A 279 -35.65 -14.03 -5.79
C CYS A 279 -35.16 -14.31 -4.36
N LYS A 280 -36.01 -14.97 -3.57
CA LYS A 280 -35.61 -15.74 -2.38
C LYS A 280 -35.44 -17.19 -2.80
N CYS A 281 -34.34 -17.82 -2.39
CA CYS A 281 -33.96 -19.14 -2.86
C CYS A 281 -34.05 -20.20 -1.76
N PRO A 282 -34.81 -21.30 -1.95
CA PRO A 282 -34.88 -22.37 -0.97
C PRO A 282 -33.58 -23.16 -0.90
N LEU A 283 -33.31 -23.74 0.26
CA LEU A 283 -32.08 -24.49 0.56
C LEU A 283 -31.82 -25.59 -0.49
N GLY A 284 -30.61 -25.56 -1.06
CA GLY A 284 -30.21 -26.36 -2.23
C GLY A 284 -30.25 -25.60 -3.56
N THR A 285 -30.68 -24.33 -3.57
CA THR A 285 -30.70 -23.45 -4.74
C THR A 285 -30.06 -22.09 -4.46
N MET A 286 -29.46 -21.48 -5.49
CA MET A 286 -28.72 -20.22 -5.38
C MET A 286 -28.73 -19.42 -6.70
N GLY A 287 -28.08 -18.26 -6.71
CA GLY A 287 -28.04 -17.33 -7.84
C GLY A 287 -29.35 -16.55 -8.06
N HIS A 288 -29.31 -15.59 -8.97
CA HIS A 288 -30.38 -14.59 -9.16
C HIS A 288 -31.77 -15.16 -9.50
N TYR A 289 -31.86 -16.39 -10.02
CA TYR A 289 -33.09 -17.10 -10.37
C TYR A 289 -33.25 -18.46 -9.65
N CYS A 290 -32.54 -18.68 -8.53
CA CYS A 290 -32.64 -19.90 -7.71
C CYS A 290 -32.50 -21.20 -8.51
N HIS A 291 -31.36 -21.34 -9.18
CA HIS A 291 -30.94 -22.57 -9.86
C HIS A 291 -30.35 -23.57 -8.85
N LEU A 292 -30.28 -24.86 -9.22
CA LEU A 292 -29.67 -25.88 -8.38
C LEU A 292 -28.18 -25.56 -8.13
N GLY A 293 -27.79 -25.51 -6.86
CA GLY A 293 -26.40 -25.25 -6.46
C GLY A 293 -25.66 -26.52 -6.00
N PRO A 294 -24.36 -26.42 -5.69
CA PRO A 294 -23.64 -27.45 -4.96
C PRO A 294 -24.29 -27.74 -3.58
N GLN A 295 -24.00 -28.93 -3.05
CA GLN A 295 -24.41 -29.34 -1.70
C GLN A 295 -23.74 -28.43 -0.66
N ILE A 296 -24.51 -28.01 0.36
CA ILE A 296 -24.05 -27.09 1.40
C ILE A 296 -23.52 -27.86 2.61
N GLU A 297 -22.24 -27.70 2.90
CA GLU A 297 -21.55 -28.24 4.09
C GLU A 297 -21.38 -27.17 5.16
N THR A 298 -20.87 -25.98 4.79
CA THR A 298 -20.84 -24.79 5.67
C THR A 298 -21.90 -23.79 5.22
N ALA A 299 -22.91 -23.55 6.05
CA ALA A 299 -23.94 -22.57 5.71
C ALA A 299 -23.44 -21.12 5.87
N ARG A 300 -23.61 -20.29 4.84
CA ARG A 300 -23.51 -18.83 4.91
C ARG A 300 -24.91 -18.21 5.04
N PHE A 301 -25.02 -17.24 5.94
CA PHE A 301 -26.23 -16.51 6.27
C PHE A 301 -26.04 -15.00 6.00
N HIS A 302 -27.07 -14.37 5.45
CA HIS A 302 -27.04 -12.98 4.98
C HIS A 302 -27.99 -12.07 5.79
N GLY A 303 -28.16 -12.34 7.09
CA GLY A 303 -28.98 -11.53 8.02
C GLY A 303 -30.50 -11.72 7.91
N GLY A 304 -31.02 -12.05 6.72
CA GLY A 304 -32.41 -12.48 6.50
C GLY A 304 -32.58 -14.00 6.30
N SER A 305 -31.47 -14.72 6.16
CA SER A 305 -31.43 -16.16 5.87
C SER A 305 -31.72 -17.03 7.10
N TRP A 306 -32.20 -18.25 6.91
CA TRP A 306 -32.31 -19.26 7.97
C TRP A 306 -32.27 -20.69 7.44
N VAL A 307 -31.91 -21.64 8.31
CA VAL A 307 -32.06 -23.10 8.09
C VAL A 307 -32.91 -23.69 9.21
N GLY A 308 -33.89 -24.53 8.87
CA GLY A 308 -34.78 -25.23 9.79
C GLY A 308 -34.50 -26.73 9.82
N PHE A 309 -34.32 -27.26 11.04
CA PHE A 309 -34.13 -28.69 11.33
C PHE A 309 -35.32 -29.25 12.13
N ALA A 310 -35.42 -30.58 12.21
CA ALA A 310 -36.45 -31.23 13.01
C ALA A 310 -36.43 -30.76 14.49
N PRO A 311 -37.59 -30.64 15.17
CA PRO A 311 -37.67 -30.24 16.57
C PRO A 311 -36.77 -31.08 17.47
N LEU A 312 -36.13 -30.43 18.46
CA LEU A 312 -35.11 -31.04 19.30
C LEU A 312 -35.66 -32.18 20.19
N ARG A 313 -35.44 -33.41 19.74
CA ARG A 313 -35.69 -34.63 20.52
C ARG A 313 -34.62 -34.80 21.60
N GLU A 314 -34.95 -35.55 22.66
CA GLU A 314 -34.07 -35.93 23.79
C GLU A 314 -33.53 -34.78 24.68
N ALA A 315 -33.60 -33.52 24.23
CA ALA A 315 -33.21 -32.30 24.95
C ALA A 315 -33.97 -32.00 26.27
N TYR A 316 -34.88 -32.88 26.68
CA TYR A 316 -35.91 -32.68 27.70
C TYR A 316 -35.35 -32.30 29.08
N ARG A 317 -34.26 -32.93 29.51
CA ARG A 317 -33.62 -32.70 30.83
C ARG A 317 -32.21 -32.12 30.71
N ASP A 318 -31.47 -32.57 29.71
CA ASP A 318 -30.05 -32.36 29.53
C ASP A 318 -29.81 -31.96 28.07
N VAL A 319 -28.98 -30.94 27.83
CA VAL A 319 -28.63 -30.45 26.48
C VAL A 319 -27.17 -30.07 26.44
N GLN A 320 -26.38 -30.66 25.55
CA GLN A 320 -25.02 -30.23 25.24
C GLN A 320 -24.98 -29.68 23.81
N LEU A 321 -24.88 -28.36 23.68
CA LEU A 321 -24.77 -27.66 22.40
C LEU A 321 -23.30 -27.34 22.12
N THR A 322 -22.86 -27.53 20.88
CA THR A 322 -21.61 -26.98 20.36
C THR A 322 -21.84 -26.40 18.96
N LEU A 323 -21.49 -25.12 18.78
CA LEU A 323 -21.68 -24.37 17.54
C LEU A 323 -20.34 -23.73 17.13
N GLU A 324 -19.91 -23.94 15.89
CA GLU A 324 -18.78 -23.21 15.28
C GLU A 324 -19.30 -22.21 14.24
N PHE A 325 -19.12 -20.93 14.50
CA PHE A 325 -19.68 -19.83 13.72
C PHE A 325 -18.67 -18.68 13.51
N LYS A 326 -18.76 -18.00 12.37
CA LYS A 326 -17.88 -16.91 11.94
C LYS A 326 -18.74 -15.66 11.65
N PRO A 327 -18.97 -14.80 12.66
CA PRO A 327 -19.91 -13.68 12.56
C PRO A 327 -19.28 -12.47 11.86
N GLU A 328 -20.06 -11.80 11.03
CA GLU A 328 -19.66 -10.57 10.30
C GLU A 328 -20.36 -9.31 10.85
N ALA A 329 -21.35 -9.47 11.74
CA ALA A 329 -22.08 -8.40 12.40
C ALA A 329 -22.11 -8.57 13.94
N ASN A 330 -22.25 -7.47 14.66
CA ASN A 330 -22.29 -7.44 16.13
C ASN A 330 -23.61 -7.92 16.75
N ASN A 331 -24.66 -8.16 15.97
CA ASN A 331 -25.89 -8.80 16.43
C ASN A 331 -26.34 -9.87 15.43
N GLY A 332 -27.11 -10.85 15.91
CA GLY A 332 -27.68 -11.89 15.07
C GLY A 332 -28.28 -13.05 15.87
N VAL A 333 -29.35 -13.67 15.40
CA VAL A 333 -29.82 -14.95 15.96
C VAL A 333 -28.92 -16.08 15.48
N LEU A 334 -28.27 -16.79 16.41
CA LEU A 334 -27.43 -17.95 16.07
C LEU A 334 -28.29 -19.21 15.93
N LEU A 335 -29.19 -19.45 16.90
CA LEU A 335 -30.19 -20.52 16.85
C LEU A 335 -31.38 -20.24 17.76
N VAL A 336 -32.53 -20.85 17.48
CA VAL A 336 -33.76 -20.77 18.29
C VAL A 336 -34.66 -22.00 18.11
N SER A 337 -35.33 -22.44 19.17
CA SER A 337 -36.40 -23.46 19.14
C SER A 337 -37.33 -23.30 20.36
N GLY A 338 -38.59 -23.73 20.26
CA GLY A 338 -39.58 -23.59 21.35
C GLY A 338 -40.77 -24.55 21.28
N GLU A 339 -41.69 -24.41 22.23
CA GLU A 339 -42.98 -25.12 22.24
C GLU A 339 -43.99 -24.51 21.26
N ASN A 340 -43.93 -23.18 21.05
CA ASN A 340 -44.83 -22.41 20.20
C ASN A 340 -44.01 -21.42 19.33
N ASP A 341 -44.59 -21.01 18.20
CA ASP A 341 -43.95 -20.17 17.18
C ASP A 341 -43.64 -18.74 17.63
N ASP A 342 -44.35 -18.23 18.64
CA ASP A 342 -44.13 -16.94 19.30
C ASP A 342 -43.10 -16.99 20.46
N LEU A 343 -42.54 -18.18 20.76
CA LEU A 343 -41.71 -18.48 21.94
C LEU A 343 -42.43 -18.19 23.28
N SER A 344 -43.74 -18.40 23.33
CA SER A 344 -44.46 -18.62 24.60
C SER A 344 -44.25 -20.06 25.09
N GLY A 345 -44.25 -20.24 26.42
CA GLY A 345 -43.95 -21.53 27.05
C GLY A 345 -42.46 -21.85 27.04
N ASP A 346 -42.12 -23.13 26.85
CA ASP A 346 -40.75 -23.63 26.80
C ASP A 346 -39.99 -23.08 25.57
N PHE A 347 -38.80 -22.52 25.74
CA PHE A 347 -37.94 -22.13 24.60
C PHE A 347 -36.45 -22.09 24.95
N MET A 348 -35.59 -22.18 23.93
CA MET A 348 -34.17 -21.82 24.04
C MET A 348 -33.68 -21.06 22.80
N ALA A 349 -32.76 -20.13 23.00
CA ALA A 349 -32.10 -19.39 21.93
C ALA A 349 -30.64 -19.05 22.27
N ALA A 350 -29.77 -19.06 21.26
CA ALA A 350 -28.47 -18.39 21.33
C ALA A 350 -28.50 -17.18 20.40
N VAL A 351 -28.20 -16.01 20.94
CA VAL A 351 -28.23 -14.73 20.23
C VAL A 351 -26.92 -13.98 20.44
N LEU A 352 -26.46 -13.30 19.41
CA LEU A 352 -25.36 -12.35 19.46
C LEU A 352 -25.96 -10.96 19.68
N ILE A 353 -25.53 -10.26 20.74
CA ILE A 353 -25.99 -8.91 21.10
C ILE A 353 -24.78 -8.05 21.50
N GLY A 354 -24.53 -7.00 20.73
CA GLY A 354 -23.43 -6.05 20.95
C GLY A 354 -22.04 -6.68 20.88
N GLY A 355 -21.87 -7.76 20.13
CA GLY A 355 -20.62 -8.52 20.01
C GLY A 355 -20.44 -9.63 21.06
N PHE A 356 -21.40 -9.86 21.97
CA PHE A 356 -21.32 -10.90 23.01
C PHE A 356 -22.45 -11.93 22.81
N VAL A 357 -22.18 -13.21 23.10
CA VAL A 357 -23.20 -14.26 22.99
C VAL A 357 -24.03 -14.28 24.27
N GLU A 358 -25.35 -14.20 24.14
CA GLU A 358 -26.30 -14.45 25.20
C GLU A 358 -27.11 -15.71 24.89
N PHE A 359 -27.17 -16.64 25.83
CA PHE A 359 -28.04 -17.81 25.76
C PHE A 359 -29.26 -17.57 26.66
N ARG A 360 -30.46 -17.74 26.11
CA ARG A 360 -31.76 -17.48 26.76
C ARG A 360 -32.59 -18.76 26.77
N TRP A 361 -33.23 -19.09 27.88
CA TRP A 361 -34.09 -20.28 27.96
C TRP A 361 -35.18 -20.16 29.01
N ASP A 362 -36.36 -20.71 28.72
CA ASP A 362 -37.48 -20.86 29.65
C ASP A 362 -37.89 -22.34 29.71
N CYS A 363 -38.23 -22.82 30.91
CA CYS A 363 -38.74 -24.18 31.16
C CYS A 363 -40.25 -24.16 31.51
N GLY A 364 -40.96 -23.11 31.09
CA GLY A 364 -42.39 -22.92 31.32
C GLY A 364 -42.73 -22.22 32.64
N SER A 365 -41.72 -21.64 33.33
CA SER A 365 -41.91 -20.93 34.60
C SER A 365 -41.12 -19.61 34.74
N GLY A 366 -40.50 -19.15 33.66
CA GLY A 366 -39.81 -17.86 33.55
C GLY A 366 -38.41 -17.99 32.97
N ALA A 367 -38.05 -17.07 32.09
CA ALA A 367 -36.84 -17.16 31.29
C ALA A 367 -35.58 -16.78 32.09
N GLY A 368 -34.56 -17.63 32.04
CA GLY A 368 -33.19 -17.28 32.40
C GLY A 368 -32.42 -16.77 31.20
N SER A 369 -31.38 -15.97 31.43
CA SER A 369 -30.34 -15.76 30.45
C SER A 369 -28.95 -15.74 31.06
N VAL A 370 -27.94 -15.98 30.22
CA VAL A 370 -26.53 -16.00 30.61
C VAL A 370 -25.68 -15.53 29.43
N ARG A 371 -24.71 -14.63 29.67
CA ARG A 371 -23.97 -13.90 28.62
C ARG A 371 -22.46 -14.15 28.73
N SER A 372 -21.78 -14.37 27.61
CA SER A 372 -20.32 -14.51 27.57
C SER A 372 -19.64 -13.24 28.11
N PRO A 373 -18.61 -13.36 28.96
CA PRO A 373 -17.83 -12.21 29.42
C PRO A 373 -16.87 -11.73 28.33
N GLU A 374 -16.41 -12.62 27.44
CA GLU A 374 -15.68 -12.29 26.22
C GLU A 374 -16.64 -11.97 25.06
N GLY A 375 -16.20 -11.10 24.15
CA GLY A 375 -16.85 -10.86 22.87
C GLY A 375 -16.42 -11.88 21.80
N VAL A 376 -17.21 -12.00 20.74
CA VAL A 376 -16.84 -12.78 19.54
C VAL A 376 -15.76 -12.07 18.73
N ARG A 377 -14.92 -12.85 18.06
CA ARG A 377 -14.00 -12.34 17.04
C ARG A 377 -14.76 -12.20 15.72
N LEU A 378 -15.06 -10.98 15.29
CA LEU A 378 -15.70 -10.73 13.99
C LEU A 378 -14.77 -11.14 12.85
N GLY A 379 -15.31 -11.80 11.83
CA GLY A 379 -14.55 -12.31 10.68
C GLY A 379 -13.73 -13.59 10.95
N ASP A 380 -13.70 -14.09 12.19
CA ASP A 380 -12.99 -15.30 12.61
C ASP A 380 -13.94 -16.41 13.09
N TRP A 381 -13.46 -17.66 13.08
CA TRP A 381 -14.20 -18.77 13.66
C TRP A 381 -14.23 -18.71 15.19
N ASN A 382 -15.43 -18.74 15.75
CA ASN A 382 -15.70 -18.80 17.18
C ASN A 382 -16.38 -20.14 17.52
N ARG A 383 -16.06 -20.70 18.70
CA ARG A 383 -16.68 -21.92 19.25
C ARG A 383 -17.55 -21.56 20.44
N LEU A 384 -18.87 -21.70 20.31
CA LEU A 384 -19.79 -21.64 21.43
C LEU A 384 -20.04 -23.05 21.97
N THR A 385 -19.88 -23.24 23.28
CA THR A 385 -20.29 -24.44 24.00
C THR A 385 -21.31 -24.06 25.07
N VAL A 386 -22.44 -24.75 25.12
CA VAL A 386 -23.48 -24.56 26.16
C VAL A 386 -23.91 -25.92 26.69
N TYR A 387 -24.03 -26.04 28.01
CA TYR A 387 -24.51 -27.25 28.67
C TYR A 387 -25.63 -26.91 29.65
N ARG A 388 -26.82 -27.46 29.42
CA ARG A 388 -27.99 -27.36 30.30
C ARG A 388 -28.15 -28.66 31.09
N HIS A 389 -28.30 -28.56 32.41
CA HIS A 389 -28.77 -29.63 33.28
C HIS A 389 -29.96 -29.13 34.10
N ARG A 390 -31.17 -29.58 33.77
CA ARG A 390 -32.42 -29.04 34.34
C ARG A 390 -32.56 -27.53 34.06
N TRP A 391 -32.92 -26.73 35.07
CA TRP A 391 -32.98 -25.27 35.00
C TRP A 391 -31.58 -24.60 34.94
N ASP A 392 -30.51 -25.32 35.27
CA ASP A 392 -29.14 -24.79 35.34
C ASP A 392 -28.45 -24.85 33.97
N VAL A 393 -27.72 -23.80 33.59
CA VAL A 393 -26.90 -23.74 32.36
C VAL A 393 -25.49 -23.27 32.70
N TRP A 394 -24.48 -23.80 32.01
CA TRP A 394 -23.20 -23.11 31.82
C TRP A 394 -22.90 -22.89 30.32
N LEU A 395 -22.17 -21.82 30.04
CA LEU A 395 -21.74 -21.40 28.70
C LEU A 395 -20.23 -21.13 28.71
N GLN A 396 -19.59 -21.41 27.58
CA GLN A 396 -18.22 -20.99 27.26
C GLN A 396 -18.17 -20.49 25.81
N LEU A 397 -17.50 -19.36 25.59
CA LEU A 397 -17.18 -18.84 24.26
C LEU A 397 -15.67 -18.96 24.03
N ASN A 398 -15.28 -19.61 22.94
CA ASN A 398 -13.88 -19.93 22.62
C ASN A 398 -13.21 -20.63 23.83
N ASP A 399 -11.96 -20.27 24.14
CA ASP A 399 -11.22 -20.74 25.31
C ASP A 399 -11.46 -19.86 26.56
N GLY A 400 -12.53 -19.04 26.55
CA GLY A 400 -12.89 -18.09 27.60
C GLY A 400 -13.45 -18.71 28.88
N HIS A 401 -13.88 -17.87 29.81
CA HIS A 401 -14.36 -18.29 31.12
C HIS A 401 -15.72 -19.00 31.09
N HIS A 402 -15.88 -19.99 31.97
CA HIS A 402 -17.16 -20.66 32.20
C HIS A 402 -18.08 -19.77 33.02
N ILE A 403 -19.22 -19.39 32.44
CA ILE A 403 -20.26 -18.60 33.11
C ILE A 403 -21.53 -19.43 33.29
N GLN A 404 -22.21 -19.25 34.43
CA GLN A 404 -23.34 -20.08 34.86
C GLN A 404 -24.60 -19.25 35.11
N GLY A 405 -25.76 -19.82 34.83
CA GLY A 405 -27.07 -19.18 35.02
C GLY A 405 -28.18 -20.20 35.27
N ARG A 406 -29.38 -19.70 35.60
CA ARG A 406 -30.56 -20.50 35.96
C ARG A 406 -31.83 -19.87 35.42
N SER A 407 -32.75 -20.67 34.87
CA SER A 407 -34.12 -20.22 34.53
C SER A 407 -35.01 -20.08 35.76
N GLU A 408 -35.99 -19.19 35.69
CA GLU A 408 -36.85 -18.86 36.83
C GLU A 408 -37.91 -19.93 37.13
N GLY A 409 -38.40 -19.93 38.37
CA GLY A 409 -39.43 -20.84 38.85
C GLY A 409 -38.91 -22.23 39.24
N LEU A 410 -39.72 -23.26 38.97
CA LEU A 410 -39.55 -24.62 39.52
C LEU A 410 -39.44 -25.72 38.46
N PHE A 411 -39.72 -25.41 37.20
CA PHE A 411 -39.66 -26.39 36.14
C PHE A 411 -38.22 -26.58 35.65
N SER A 412 -37.89 -27.83 35.33
CA SER A 412 -36.54 -28.30 34.97
C SER A 412 -36.49 -28.90 33.57
N ARG A 413 -37.65 -29.03 32.94
CA ARG A 413 -37.88 -29.81 31.74
C ARG A 413 -38.30 -28.86 30.63
N ILE A 414 -37.89 -29.15 29.41
CA ILE A 414 -38.13 -28.29 28.25
C ILE A 414 -38.67 -29.11 27.08
N THR A 415 -39.62 -28.56 26.34
CA THR A 415 -40.42 -29.28 25.36
C THR A 415 -40.44 -28.52 24.04
N PHE A 416 -39.66 -29.00 23.06
CA PHE A 416 -39.64 -28.41 21.73
C PHE A 416 -40.70 -29.07 20.83
N ARG A 417 -41.50 -28.23 20.16
CA ARG A 417 -42.45 -28.66 19.12
C ARG A 417 -42.15 -27.97 17.78
N GLU A 418 -41.68 -26.73 17.85
CA GLU A 418 -41.22 -25.98 16.69
C GLU A 418 -39.86 -26.49 16.18
N PRO A 419 -39.54 -26.29 14.89
CA PRO A 419 -38.22 -26.58 14.33
C PRO A 419 -37.08 -25.96 15.15
N LEU A 420 -35.89 -26.55 15.01
CA LEU A 420 -34.66 -25.87 15.40
C LEU A 420 -34.23 -24.99 14.23
N TYR A 421 -34.36 -23.67 14.37
CA TYR A 421 -33.87 -22.71 13.39
C TYR A 421 -32.44 -22.28 13.71
N VAL A 422 -31.63 -22.08 12.67
CA VAL A 422 -30.25 -21.61 12.72
C VAL A 422 -30.09 -20.37 11.86
N GLY A 423 -29.34 -19.39 12.34
CA GLY A 423 -29.02 -18.13 11.65
C GLY A 423 -30.17 -17.13 11.51
N GLY A 424 -31.41 -17.51 11.85
CA GLY A 424 -32.58 -16.65 11.76
C GLY A 424 -33.85 -17.40 12.18
N ALA A 425 -35.01 -16.88 11.79
CA ALA A 425 -36.31 -17.55 11.92
C ALA A 425 -37.28 -16.96 10.89
N TYR A 426 -38.42 -17.64 10.67
CA TYR A 426 -39.46 -17.20 9.71
C TYR A 426 -39.96 -15.75 9.95
N ASN A 427 -40.10 -15.32 11.20
CA ASN A 427 -40.49 -13.95 11.55
C ASN A 427 -39.73 -13.44 12.79
N LEU A 428 -38.56 -12.83 12.57
CA LEU A 428 -37.75 -12.25 13.65
C LEU A 428 -38.40 -11.01 14.30
N THR A 429 -39.28 -10.31 13.58
CA THR A 429 -39.91 -9.06 14.06
C THR A 429 -40.88 -9.31 15.22
N SER A 430 -41.66 -10.40 15.19
CA SER A 430 -42.52 -10.80 16.32
C SER A 430 -41.71 -11.35 17.51
N LEU A 431 -40.55 -11.95 17.25
CA LEU A 431 -39.71 -12.59 18.27
C LEU A 431 -38.74 -11.64 18.99
N ALA A 432 -38.58 -10.42 18.50
CA ALA A 432 -37.63 -9.44 19.02
C ALA A 432 -37.76 -9.19 20.54
N GLY A 433 -38.98 -9.23 21.09
CA GLY A 433 -39.22 -9.06 22.54
C GLY A 433 -38.68 -10.19 23.41
N ARG A 434 -38.50 -11.40 22.87
CA ARG A 434 -37.87 -12.55 23.54
C ARG A 434 -36.38 -12.64 23.23
N LEU A 435 -36.00 -12.43 21.96
CA LEU A 435 -34.64 -12.62 21.46
C LEU A 435 -33.71 -11.43 21.67
N GLY A 436 -34.23 -10.21 21.89
CA GLY A 436 -33.42 -9.00 22.07
C GLY A 436 -32.79 -8.46 20.78
N THR A 437 -33.05 -9.07 19.62
CA THR A 437 -32.60 -8.65 18.30
C THR A 437 -33.67 -8.96 17.24
N THR A 438 -33.75 -8.13 16.20
CA THR A 438 -34.51 -8.37 14.96
C THR A 438 -33.64 -8.90 13.82
N GLN A 439 -32.32 -8.93 14.00
CA GLN A 439 -31.34 -9.32 12.97
C GLN A 439 -31.05 -10.82 13.05
N GLY A 440 -31.04 -11.51 11.90
CA GLY A 440 -30.44 -12.83 11.78
C GLY A 440 -28.91 -12.75 11.76
N LEU A 441 -28.25 -13.89 11.77
CA LEU A 441 -26.81 -14.00 11.58
C LEU A 441 -26.42 -13.50 10.18
N MET A 442 -25.42 -12.61 10.15
CA MET A 442 -24.59 -12.37 8.98
C MET A 442 -23.24 -13.02 9.23
N GLY A 443 -22.80 -13.91 8.33
CA GLY A 443 -21.61 -14.74 8.50
C GLY A 443 -21.89 -16.23 8.28
N CYS A 444 -21.06 -17.11 8.85
CA CYS A 444 -21.08 -18.55 8.53
C CYS A 444 -21.22 -19.47 9.73
N VAL A 445 -21.70 -20.71 9.51
CA VAL A 445 -21.75 -21.80 10.50
C VAL A 445 -21.27 -23.11 9.84
N ARG A 446 -20.21 -23.73 10.37
CA ARG A 446 -19.63 -24.99 9.84
C ARG A 446 -19.91 -26.24 10.66
N ARG A 447 -20.33 -26.06 11.92
CA ARG A 447 -20.65 -27.18 12.82
C ARG A 447 -21.76 -26.78 13.75
N LEU A 448 -22.83 -27.57 13.74
CA LEU A 448 -23.83 -27.62 14.79
C LEU A 448 -23.88 -29.05 15.32
N GLN A 449 -23.64 -29.21 16.61
CA GLN A 449 -23.81 -30.47 17.33
C GLN A 449 -24.71 -30.23 18.54
N VAL A 450 -25.72 -31.10 18.73
CA VAL A 450 -26.58 -31.09 19.91
C VAL A 450 -26.67 -32.50 20.47
N ASN A 451 -26.26 -32.65 21.73
CA ASN A 451 -25.90 -33.92 22.36
C ASN A 451 -24.88 -34.67 21.47
N ASP A 452 -25.10 -35.95 21.18
CA ASP A 452 -24.22 -36.76 20.34
C ASP A 452 -24.50 -36.61 18.82
N HIS A 453 -25.42 -35.74 18.42
CA HIS A 453 -25.92 -35.64 17.05
C HIS A 453 -25.37 -34.42 16.30
N ILE A 454 -24.82 -34.63 15.10
CA ILE A 454 -24.25 -33.61 14.22
C ILE A 454 -25.25 -33.26 13.11
N TYR A 455 -25.62 -31.99 13.03
CA TYR A 455 -26.61 -31.47 12.09
C TYR A 455 -25.96 -31.03 10.77
N ARG A 456 -26.60 -31.31 9.63
CA ARG A 456 -26.04 -31.07 8.28
C ARG A 456 -26.87 -30.08 7.47
N PHE A 457 -26.23 -29.05 6.91
CA PHE A 457 -26.89 -27.92 6.25
C PHE A 457 -27.42 -28.20 4.83
N HIS A 458 -27.55 -29.47 4.43
CA HIS A 458 -28.13 -29.88 3.15
C HIS A 458 -29.35 -30.79 3.35
N LYS A 459 -30.22 -30.87 2.35
CA LYS A 459 -31.35 -31.80 2.28
C LYS A 459 -30.89 -33.22 1.91
N GLN A 460 -31.76 -34.23 2.04
CA GLN A 460 -31.50 -35.58 1.52
C GLN A 460 -31.61 -35.60 -0.02
N ASP A 461 -30.74 -36.34 -0.71
CA ASP A 461 -30.85 -36.55 -2.16
C ASP A 461 -32.02 -37.52 -2.45
N PRO A 462 -33.05 -37.10 -3.22
CA PRO A 462 -34.20 -37.95 -3.55
C PRO A 462 -33.85 -39.15 -4.44
N ASN A 463 -32.66 -39.22 -5.04
CA ASN A 463 -32.17 -40.39 -5.78
C ASN A 463 -31.35 -41.36 -4.92
N SER A 464 -30.99 -40.99 -3.69
CA SER A 464 -30.20 -41.84 -2.81
C SER A 464 -31.02 -43.05 -2.34
N GLN A 465 -30.45 -44.25 -2.45
CA GLN A 465 -31.05 -45.48 -1.89
C GLN A 465 -30.72 -45.64 -0.39
N GLU A 466 -30.41 -44.55 0.31
CA GLU A 466 -30.25 -44.54 1.76
C GLU A 466 -31.63 -44.71 2.41
N THR A 467 -31.83 -45.84 3.10
CA THR A 467 -33.10 -46.17 3.74
C THR A 467 -33.47 -45.14 4.81
N ASN A 468 -34.72 -44.65 4.78
CA ASN A 468 -35.30 -43.71 5.75
C ASN A 468 -34.86 -43.99 7.20
N ASP A 469 -33.91 -43.19 7.69
CA ASP A 469 -33.48 -43.22 9.08
C ASP A 469 -34.47 -42.40 9.95
N PRO A 470 -35.02 -42.95 11.04
CA PRO A 470 -35.82 -42.18 12.01
C PRO A 470 -35.09 -40.99 12.66
N GLN A 471 -33.76 -40.91 12.50
CA GLN A 471 -32.85 -39.92 13.05
C GLN A 471 -32.08 -39.12 11.97
N ASP A 472 -32.71 -38.69 10.87
CA ASP A 472 -32.04 -37.79 9.92
C ASP A 472 -31.88 -36.37 10.49
N TYR A 473 -30.63 -35.96 10.73
CA TYR A 473 -30.23 -34.62 11.21
C TYR A 473 -29.86 -33.64 10.08
N ARG A 474 -30.23 -33.98 8.83
CA ARG A 474 -30.20 -33.07 7.68
C ARG A 474 -31.21 -31.93 7.84
N ALA A 475 -30.97 -30.85 7.11
CA ALA A 475 -31.85 -29.69 7.08
C ALA A 475 -33.17 -30.01 6.37
N LEU A 476 -34.30 -29.62 6.97
CA LEU A 476 -35.64 -29.82 6.41
C LEU A 476 -35.99 -28.73 5.40
N ASP A 477 -35.71 -27.47 5.74
CA ASP A 477 -35.85 -26.33 4.83
C ASP A 477 -34.89 -25.18 5.18
N GLY A 478 -34.88 -24.13 4.37
CA GLY A 478 -34.12 -22.92 4.62
C GLY A 478 -34.20 -21.96 3.43
N TRP A 479 -33.83 -20.70 3.63
CA TRP A 479 -33.93 -19.65 2.61
C TRP A 479 -32.71 -18.74 2.58
N ASP A 480 -32.30 -18.35 1.37
CA ASP A 480 -31.17 -17.47 1.09
C ASP A 480 -29.85 -17.96 1.74
N ILE A 481 -29.58 -19.27 1.64
CA ILE A 481 -28.38 -19.93 2.18
C ILE A 481 -27.47 -20.32 1.02
N SER A 482 -26.20 -19.91 1.09
CA SER A 482 -25.14 -20.34 0.18
C SER A 482 -24.09 -21.17 0.93
N GLU A 483 -23.21 -21.86 0.20
CA GLU A 483 -21.99 -22.39 0.81
C GLU A 483 -21.13 -21.21 1.28
N CYS A 484 -20.64 -21.26 2.51
CA CYS A 484 -19.58 -20.39 2.95
C CYS A 484 -18.26 -20.96 2.46
N VAL A 485 -17.58 -20.23 1.55
CA VAL A 485 -16.18 -20.52 1.20
C VAL A 485 -15.30 -20.20 2.42
N GLY A 486 -15.27 -21.15 3.36
CA GLY A 486 -14.77 -21.01 4.72
C GLY A 486 -13.25 -20.95 4.76
N ASP A 487 -12.72 -19.77 4.46
CA ASP A 487 -11.29 -19.49 4.38
C ASP A 487 -10.59 -20.37 3.34
N ALA A 488 -10.71 -19.98 2.06
CA ALA A 488 -9.89 -20.50 0.97
C ALA A 488 -8.37 -20.47 1.28
N CYS A 489 -7.96 -19.56 2.18
CA CYS A 489 -6.60 -19.40 2.69
C CYS A 489 -6.25 -20.21 3.95
N SER A 490 -7.17 -21.04 4.48
CA SER A 490 -6.91 -21.83 5.70
C SER A 490 -5.99 -23.04 5.48
N GLU A 491 -6.01 -23.61 4.26
CA GLU A 491 -5.13 -24.71 3.85
C GLU A 491 -3.94 -24.25 2.98
N ILE A 492 -3.82 -22.93 2.71
CA ILE A 492 -2.84 -22.40 1.74
C ILE A 492 -1.80 -21.50 2.41
N GLU A 493 -0.65 -22.09 2.68
CA GLU A 493 0.57 -21.40 3.09
C GLU A 493 1.28 -20.75 1.89
N CYS A 494 1.32 -19.42 1.86
CA CYS A 494 2.15 -18.68 0.90
C CYS A 494 3.59 -18.59 1.44
N GLN A 495 4.55 -19.03 0.63
CA GLN A 495 5.97 -19.06 0.98
C GLN A 495 6.59 -17.66 1.03
N HIS A 496 7.77 -17.57 1.63
CA HIS A 496 8.61 -16.35 1.70
C HIS A 496 7.91 -15.11 2.30
N GLY A 497 6.86 -15.30 3.10
CA GLY A 497 6.09 -14.21 3.71
C GLY A 497 4.98 -13.63 2.81
N GLY A 498 4.57 -14.35 1.76
CA GLY A 498 3.38 -13.99 0.98
C GLY A 498 2.10 -13.99 1.80
N LYS A 499 1.11 -13.21 1.38
CA LYS A 499 -0.19 -13.11 2.05
C LYS A 499 -1.29 -13.72 1.19
N CYS A 500 -1.91 -14.81 1.64
CA CYS A 500 -3.08 -15.34 0.95
C CYS A 500 -4.26 -14.36 1.07
N VAL A 501 -4.98 -14.17 -0.04
CA VAL A 501 -6.28 -13.48 -0.07
C VAL A 501 -7.29 -14.30 -0.87
N ALA A 502 -8.54 -14.25 -0.44
CA ALA A 502 -9.67 -14.82 -1.16
C ALA A 502 -10.06 -13.88 -2.31
N SER A 503 -10.12 -14.38 -3.55
CA SER A 503 -10.33 -13.61 -4.77
C SER A 503 -11.42 -14.19 -5.67
N THR A 504 -12.39 -13.34 -6.01
CA THR A 504 -13.50 -13.59 -6.95
C THR A 504 -13.09 -13.56 -8.42
N ASN A 505 -11.87 -13.15 -8.76
CA ASN A 505 -11.54 -12.66 -10.10
C ASN A 505 -10.70 -13.65 -10.93
N VAL A 506 -11.17 -14.89 -11.07
CA VAL A 506 -10.48 -15.92 -11.87
C VAL A 506 -10.89 -15.80 -13.34
N THR A 507 -10.18 -14.93 -14.06
CA THR A 507 -10.31 -14.79 -15.52
C THR A 507 -9.71 -15.99 -16.28
N THR A 508 -10.38 -17.14 -16.21
CA THR A 508 -10.15 -18.27 -17.11
C THR A 508 -10.29 -17.79 -18.56
N THR A 509 -9.30 -18.11 -19.40
CA THR A 509 -9.12 -17.52 -20.74
C THR A 509 -10.01 -18.15 -21.81
N THR A 510 -11.32 -18.22 -21.53
CA THR A 510 -12.39 -18.64 -22.43
C THR A 510 -13.26 -17.44 -22.81
N PRO A 511 -13.54 -17.17 -24.10
CA PRO A 511 -14.39 -16.04 -24.49
C PRO A 511 -15.82 -16.22 -23.97
N ALA A 512 -16.29 -15.28 -23.17
CA ALA A 512 -17.66 -15.28 -22.65
C ALA A 512 -18.67 -14.93 -23.76
N THR A 513 -19.41 -15.94 -24.21
CA THR A 513 -20.81 -15.77 -24.61
C THR A 513 -21.66 -16.19 -23.43
N ASP A 514 -22.70 -15.40 -23.13
CA ASP A 514 -23.55 -15.48 -21.94
C ASP A 514 -22.84 -15.03 -20.64
N MET A 515 -23.61 -14.45 -19.71
CA MET A 515 -23.09 -13.68 -18.56
C MET A 515 -23.23 -14.48 -17.26
N GLU A 516 -22.16 -15.13 -16.82
CA GLU A 516 -22.06 -15.73 -15.48
C GLU A 516 -21.44 -14.74 -14.48
N GLU A 517 -22.23 -14.28 -13.51
CA GLU A 517 -21.78 -13.41 -12.41
C GLU A 517 -21.97 -14.12 -11.05
N ASP A 518 -21.28 -15.26 -10.88
CA ASP A 518 -21.10 -15.92 -9.57
C ASP A 518 -19.81 -16.78 -9.60
N GLN A 519 -18.65 -16.14 -9.76
CA GLN A 519 -17.37 -16.85 -9.85
C GLN A 519 -16.92 -17.42 -8.49
N PRO A 520 -16.43 -18.67 -8.43
CA PRO A 520 -15.99 -19.28 -7.17
C PRO A 520 -14.79 -18.54 -6.58
N ILE A 521 -14.89 -18.18 -5.31
CA ILE A 521 -13.85 -17.46 -4.57
C ILE A 521 -12.63 -18.35 -4.42
N SER A 522 -11.57 -18.05 -5.16
CA SER A 522 -10.31 -18.79 -5.16
C SER A 522 -9.28 -18.19 -4.20
N PRO A 523 -8.39 -18.99 -3.60
CA PRO A 523 -7.24 -18.47 -2.86
C PRO A 523 -6.14 -18.01 -3.81
N VAL A 524 -5.62 -16.81 -3.59
CA VAL A 524 -4.50 -16.24 -4.36
C VAL A 524 -3.45 -15.72 -3.40
N CYS A 525 -2.21 -16.18 -3.54
CA CYS A 525 -1.10 -15.61 -2.80
C CYS A 525 -0.68 -14.25 -3.37
N LEU A 526 -0.64 -13.23 -2.51
CA LEU A 526 0.01 -11.95 -2.75
C LEU A 526 1.50 -12.11 -2.42
N CYS A 527 2.32 -12.24 -3.46
CA CYS A 527 3.75 -12.52 -3.32
C CYS A 527 4.56 -11.25 -3.06
N PRO A 528 5.53 -11.31 -2.13
CA PRO A 528 6.37 -10.17 -1.80
C PRO A 528 7.38 -9.89 -2.92
N LEU A 529 7.96 -8.70 -2.90
CA LEU A 529 8.94 -8.26 -3.88
C LEU A 529 10.12 -9.26 -3.99
N GLY A 530 10.42 -9.68 -5.22
CA GLY A 530 11.47 -10.68 -5.50
C GLY A 530 10.99 -12.14 -5.50
N TYR A 531 9.68 -12.41 -5.36
CA TYR A 531 9.10 -13.76 -5.42
C TYR A 531 7.86 -13.83 -6.32
N ASN A 532 7.66 -14.98 -6.96
CA ASN A 532 6.44 -15.29 -7.72
C ASN A 532 6.14 -16.80 -7.73
N GLY A 533 4.99 -17.17 -8.30
CA GLY A 533 4.46 -18.54 -8.29
C GLY A 533 3.00 -18.56 -7.90
N VAL A 534 2.44 -19.75 -7.67
CA VAL A 534 1.07 -19.88 -7.12
C VAL A 534 1.08 -19.69 -5.60
N PHE A 535 2.17 -20.10 -4.96
CA PHE A 535 2.42 -20.03 -3.52
C PHE A 535 3.67 -19.20 -3.18
N CYS A 536 4.11 -18.33 -4.10
CA CYS A 536 5.33 -17.50 -3.97
C CYS A 536 6.61 -18.33 -3.81
N GLU A 537 6.62 -19.53 -4.37
CA GLU A 537 7.67 -20.54 -4.22
C GLU A 537 8.93 -20.28 -5.03
N ASN A 538 8.87 -19.41 -6.05
CA ASN A 538 9.99 -19.13 -6.96
C ASN A 538 10.63 -17.78 -6.63
N GLN A 539 11.96 -17.76 -6.50
CA GLN A 539 12.73 -16.51 -6.39
C GLN A 539 12.90 -15.86 -7.78
N LEU A 540 12.76 -14.54 -7.84
CA LEU A 540 12.67 -13.77 -9.07
C LEU A 540 13.66 -12.60 -9.11
N ASN A 541 14.58 -12.62 -10.09
CA ASN A 541 15.50 -11.52 -10.35
C ASN A 541 14.81 -10.43 -11.19
N LEU A 542 14.58 -9.26 -10.60
CA LEU A 542 13.83 -8.16 -11.19
C LEU A 542 14.76 -7.07 -11.77
N GLU A 543 15.00 -7.13 -13.08
CA GLU A 543 15.74 -6.08 -13.81
C GLU A 543 14.81 -4.93 -14.27
N VAL A 544 13.61 -5.30 -14.74
CA VAL A 544 12.55 -4.38 -15.18
C VAL A 544 11.22 -4.90 -14.64
N PRO A 545 10.55 -4.21 -13.70
CA PRO A 545 9.32 -4.71 -13.11
C PRO A 545 8.13 -4.68 -14.07
N SER A 546 7.28 -5.70 -13.93
CA SER A 546 6.03 -5.89 -14.66
C SER A 546 4.86 -6.00 -13.68
N PHE A 547 3.74 -5.42 -14.08
CA PHE A 547 2.53 -5.28 -13.28
C PHE A 547 1.40 -6.01 -14.01
N ASN A 548 0.58 -6.75 -13.28
CA ASN A 548 -0.42 -7.67 -13.85
C ASN A 548 -1.89 -7.29 -13.56
N GLY A 549 -2.14 -6.08 -13.03
CA GLY A 549 -3.48 -5.69 -12.52
C GLY A 549 -3.74 -6.03 -11.05
N THR A 550 -2.83 -6.74 -10.37
CA THR A 550 -2.80 -6.90 -8.90
C THR A 550 -1.51 -6.34 -8.28
N SER A 551 -0.48 -6.14 -9.09
CA SER A 551 0.85 -5.73 -8.66
C SER A 551 0.93 -4.27 -8.22
N HIS A 552 1.80 -3.97 -7.25
CA HIS A 552 2.20 -2.62 -6.90
C HIS A 552 3.58 -2.59 -6.23
N LEU A 553 4.23 -1.42 -6.25
CA LEU A 553 5.42 -1.09 -5.45
C LEU A 553 5.11 0.11 -4.55
N VAL A 554 5.75 0.17 -3.39
CA VAL A 554 5.60 1.25 -2.40
C VAL A 554 6.96 1.91 -2.13
N PHE A 555 7.04 3.23 -2.21
CA PHE A 555 8.24 4.02 -1.93
C PHE A 555 7.97 5.08 -0.84
N PRO A 556 9.01 5.63 -0.18
CA PRO A 556 8.85 6.73 0.76
C PRO A 556 8.16 7.95 0.14
N ALA A 557 7.46 8.75 0.95
CA ALA A 557 6.77 9.96 0.50
C ALA A 557 7.75 11.03 -0.04
N LEU A 558 7.28 11.87 -0.97
CA LEU A 558 8.02 13.01 -1.51
C LEU A 558 8.23 14.15 -0.50
N GLY A 559 7.37 14.22 0.52
CA GLY A 559 7.52 15.11 1.67
C GLY A 559 7.68 16.59 1.29
N GLY A 560 8.52 17.29 2.06
CA GLY A 560 8.84 18.70 1.82
C GLY A 560 9.60 18.99 0.51
N SER A 561 10.16 17.97 -0.16
CA SER A 561 11.04 18.18 -1.31
C SER A 561 10.35 18.69 -2.57
N VAL A 562 9.02 18.57 -2.62
CA VAL A 562 8.19 18.91 -3.79
C VAL A 562 7.22 20.06 -3.52
N LEU A 563 7.43 20.84 -2.45
CA LEU A 563 6.50 21.91 -2.04
C LEU A 563 6.25 22.92 -3.16
N SER A 564 7.27 23.58 -3.69
CA SER A 564 7.11 24.64 -4.70
C SER A 564 7.41 24.21 -6.15
N TRP A 565 7.97 23.01 -6.35
CA TRP A 565 8.37 22.50 -7.66
C TRP A 565 8.27 20.97 -7.71
N LEU A 566 8.20 20.37 -8.90
CA LEU A 566 8.29 18.93 -9.11
C LEU A 566 8.78 18.66 -10.54
N GLU A 567 9.79 17.82 -10.69
CA GLU A 567 10.19 17.22 -11.98
C GLU A 567 10.07 15.70 -11.89
N LEU A 568 9.20 15.09 -12.69
CA LEU A 568 8.93 13.65 -12.67
C LEU A 568 9.08 13.07 -14.08
N GLU A 569 9.89 12.02 -14.24
CA GLU A 569 9.99 11.23 -15.47
C GLU A 569 9.59 9.77 -15.21
N LEU A 570 8.74 9.20 -16.06
CA LEU A 570 8.27 7.82 -15.97
C LEU A 570 8.28 7.15 -17.34
N VAL A 571 8.99 6.01 -17.47
CA VAL A 571 9.06 5.21 -18.70
C VAL A 571 8.32 3.90 -18.51
N PHE A 572 7.32 3.65 -19.35
CA PHE A 572 6.39 2.52 -19.21
C PHE A 572 6.02 1.87 -20.54
N ARG A 573 5.52 0.63 -20.47
CA ARG A 573 4.94 -0.14 -21.58
C ARG A 573 3.56 -0.65 -21.16
N PRO A 574 2.45 0.00 -21.54
CA PRO A 574 1.11 -0.45 -21.17
C PRO A 574 0.73 -1.74 -21.90
N ALA A 575 0.04 -2.65 -21.21
CA ALA A 575 -0.68 -3.76 -21.83
C ALA A 575 -2.18 -3.46 -21.91
N SER A 576 -2.76 -2.87 -20.85
CA SER A 576 -4.14 -2.36 -20.82
C SER A 576 -4.24 -0.91 -21.29
N VAL A 577 -5.47 -0.47 -21.62
CA VAL A 577 -5.78 0.92 -22.03
C VAL A 577 -6.22 1.84 -20.88
N ASP A 578 -6.45 1.29 -19.69
CA ASP A 578 -6.76 2.03 -18.47
C ASP A 578 -5.94 1.45 -17.28
N GLY A 579 -5.51 2.28 -16.34
CA GLY A 579 -4.81 1.84 -15.12
C GLY A 579 -4.01 2.94 -14.38
N VAL A 580 -3.84 2.79 -13.07
CA VAL A 580 -3.06 3.73 -12.22
C VAL A 580 -1.56 3.45 -12.33
N LEU A 581 -0.80 4.38 -12.90
CA LEU A 581 0.67 4.30 -13.02
C LEU A 581 1.38 4.74 -11.74
N LEU A 582 0.96 5.87 -11.15
CA LEU A 582 1.50 6.42 -9.92
C LEU A 582 0.40 7.14 -9.12
N TYR A 583 0.43 7.04 -7.79
CA TYR A 583 -0.42 7.84 -6.89
C TYR A 583 0.32 8.15 -5.59
N GLU A 584 0.15 9.38 -5.08
CA GLU A 584 0.59 9.81 -3.75
C GLU A 584 -0.39 10.87 -3.22
N GLY A 585 -0.57 10.96 -1.90
CA GLY A 585 -1.49 11.92 -1.28
C GLY A 585 -1.02 12.42 0.09
N HIS A 586 -1.78 13.37 0.65
CA HIS A 586 -1.56 13.86 2.01
C HIS A 586 -2.16 12.92 3.08
N ARG A 587 -3.33 12.32 2.81
CA ARG A 587 -4.11 11.56 3.82
C ARG A 587 -4.68 10.27 3.24
N SER A 588 -4.74 9.23 4.07
CA SER A 588 -5.23 7.89 3.69
C SER A 588 -6.73 7.82 3.40
N ASP A 589 -7.51 8.81 3.85
CA ASP A 589 -8.92 9.01 3.52
C ASP A 589 -9.18 9.64 2.13
N GLY A 590 -8.10 9.99 1.41
CA GLY A 590 -8.12 10.62 0.09
C GLY A 590 -8.38 12.11 0.09
N THR A 591 -8.31 12.79 1.25
CA THR A 591 -8.54 14.24 1.37
C THR A 591 -7.23 15.05 1.42
N GLY A 592 -7.28 16.29 0.94
CA GLY A 592 -6.12 17.18 0.81
C GLY A 592 -5.32 16.96 -0.46
N ASP A 593 -4.09 17.47 -0.47
CA ASP A 593 -3.17 17.46 -1.61
C ASP A 593 -2.92 16.03 -2.13
N PHE A 594 -2.83 15.88 -3.45
CA PHE A 594 -2.46 14.61 -4.08
C PHE A 594 -1.89 14.79 -5.48
N ILE A 595 -1.15 13.78 -5.96
CA ILE A 595 -0.78 13.61 -7.37
C ILE A 595 -1.17 12.21 -7.85
N ALA A 596 -1.57 12.11 -9.11
CA ALA A 596 -1.81 10.83 -9.77
C ALA A 596 -1.39 10.88 -11.24
N ILE A 597 -0.70 9.84 -11.69
CA ILE A 597 -0.51 9.53 -13.10
C ILE A 597 -1.40 8.33 -13.40
N THR A 598 -2.39 8.53 -14.25
CA THR A 598 -3.32 7.48 -14.67
C THR A 598 -3.31 7.34 -16.19
N LEU A 599 -3.56 6.13 -16.66
CA LEU A 599 -3.93 5.85 -18.03
C LEU A 599 -5.46 5.73 -18.06
N SER A 600 -6.13 6.42 -18.98
CA SER A 600 -7.55 6.17 -19.26
C SER A 600 -7.89 6.33 -20.74
N GLN A 601 -8.66 5.39 -21.30
CA GLN A 601 -8.99 5.32 -22.71
C GLN A 601 -7.74 5.43 -23.62
N ALA A 602 -6.65 4.79 -23.20
CA ALA A 602 -5.30 4.87 -23.75
C ALA A 602 -4.64 6.27 -23.75
N HIS A 603 -5.18 7.28 -23.06
CA HIS A 603 -4.54 8.59 -22.89
C HIS A 603 -3.87 8.67 -21.52
N VAL A 604 -2.74 9.38 -21.44
CA VAL A 604 -2.09 9.66 -20.15
C VAL A 604 -2.77 10.88 -19.53
N LEU A 605 -3.20 10.74 -18.28
CA LEU A 605 -3.78 11.80 -17.47
C LEU A 605 -2.88 12.05 -16.25
N PHE A 606 -2.43 13.29 -16.07
CA PHE A 606 -1.82 13.75 -14.82
C PHE A 606 -2.83 14.60 -14.05
N THR A 607 -3.16 14.16 -12.84
CA THR A 607 -4.13 14.80 -11.95
C THR A 607 -3.42 15.28 -10.69
N ILE A 608 -3.73 16.49 -10.24
CA ILE A 608 -3.10 17.14 -9.08
C ILE A 608 -4.09 18.06 -8.36
N ASP A 609 -4.04 18.07 -7.02
CA ASP A 609 -4.69 19.07 -6.16
C ASP A 609 -3.66 19.65 -5.17
N LEU A 610 -3.77 20.94 -4.87
CA LEU A 610 -2.95 21.70 -3.93
C LEU A 610 -3.79 22.24 -2.74
N GLY A 611 -4.87 21.54 -2.39
CA GLY A 611 -5.84 21.95 -1.36
C GLY A 611 -6.81 23.03 -1.82
N SER A 612 -6.94 23.25 -3.13
CA SER A 612 -7.75 24.32 -3.76
C SER A 612 -8.62 23.83 -4.93
N GLY A 613 -8.56 22.53 -5.26
CA GLY A 613 -9.31 21.91 -6.34
C GLY A 613 -8.41 21.27 -7.39
N ILE A 614 -9.00 20.31 -8.10
CA ILE A 614 -8.29 19.39 -8.98
C ILE A 614 -8.00 20.03 -10.35
N LEU A 615 -6.74 19.97 -10.79
CA LEU A 615 -6.34 20.06 -12.20
C LEU A 615 -6.17 18.65 -12.78
N THR A 616 -6.57 18.43 -14.03
CA THR A 616 -6.19 17.23 -14.79
C THR A 616 -5.73 17.63 -16.19
N LEU A 617 -4.49 17.29 -16.53
CA LEU A 617 -3.95 17.39 -17.89
C LEU A 617 -4.07 16.02 -18.57
N ARG A 618 -4.49 16.00 -19.83
CA ARG A 618 -4.64 14.79 -20.66
C ARG A 618 -3.75 14.90 -21.90
N SER A 619 -3.09 13.80 -22.30
CA SER A 619 -2.28 13.77 -23.52
C SER A 619 -3.11 14.07 -24.78
N VAL A 620 -2.48 14.68 -25.79
CA VAL A 620 -3.15 15.04 -27.06
C VAL A 620 -3.56 13.80 -27.85
N TYR A 621 -2.72 12.77 -27.84
CA TYR A 621 -2.95 11.50 -28.53
C TYR A 621 -2.84 10.31 -27.56
N PRO A 622 -3.51 9.18 -27.86
CA PRO A 622 -3.38 7.96 -27.07
C PRO A 622 -2.01 7.29 -27.26
N VAL A 623 -1.50 6.70 -26.18
CA VAL A 623 -0.37 5.75 -26.22
C VAL A 623 -0.79 4.42 -26.85
N ARG A 624 0.19 3.59 -27.23
CA ARG A 624 -0.03 2.33 -27.95
C ARG A 624 0.29 1.15 -27.04
N PRO A 625 -0.67 0.28 -26.69
CA PRO A 625 -0.40 -0.96 -25.99
C PRO A 625 0.75 -1.77 -26.63
N GLY A 626 1.60 -2.35 -25.79
CA GLY A 626 2.80 -3.08 -26.18
C GLY A 626 4.02 -2.22 -26.57
N ARG A 627 3.91 -0.88 -26.61
CA ARG A 627 5.04 0.02 -26.92
C ARG A 627 5.57 0.76 -25.68
N TRP A 628 6.84 1.13 -25.71
CA TRP A 628 7.44 1.98 -24.68
C TRP A 628 7.09 3.45 -24.92
N HIS A 629 6.78 4.14 -23.83
CA HIS A 629 6.39 5.55 -23.79
C HIS A 629 7.11 6.26 -22.64
N ASN A 630 7.46 7.54 -22.82
CA ASN A 630 8.14 8.38 -21.83
C ASN A 630 7.25 9.58 -21.45
N ILE A 631 6.84 9.64 -20.19
CA ILE A 631 6.16 10.79 -19.58
C ILE A 631 7.19 11.65 -18.89
N ARG A 632 7.15 12.96 -19.12
CA ARG A 632 7.75 13.95 -18.21
C ARG A 632 6.67 14.92 -17.72
N ILE A 633 6.68 15.21 -16.43
CA ILE A 633 5.81 16.19 -15.78
C ILE A 633 6.71 17.20 -15.08
N SER A 634 6.53 18.47 -15.45
CA SER A 634 7.19 19.61 -14.81
C SER A 634 6.15 20.45 -14.09
N ARG A 635 6.45 20.89 -12.86
CA ARG A 635 5.62 21.83 -12.09
C ARG A 635 6.50 22.90 -11.47
N THR A 636 6.05 24.14 -11.58
CA THR A 636 6.58 25.27 -10.80
C THR A 636 5.40 26.06 -10.24
N SER A 637 5.29 26.10 -8.90
CA SER A 637 4.12 26.66 -8.22
C SER A 637 2.83 26.02 -8.76
N ARG A 638 1.83 26.81 -9.15
CA ARG A 638 0.56 26.35 -9.71
C ARG A 638 0.62 25.91 -11.19
N TRP A 639 1.70 26.23 -11.91
CA TRP A 639 1.85 25.86 -13.32
C TRP A 639 2.36 24.44 -13.48
N VAL A 640 1.73 23.69 -14.38
CA VAL A 640 2.02 22.28 -14.67
C VAL A 640 2.15 22.08 -16.18
N TRP A 641 3.15 21.31 -16.60
CA TRP A 641 3.36 20.85 -17.98
C TRP A 641 3.47 19.33 -18.04
N LEU A 642 2.76 18.73 -18.99
CA LEU A 642 2.79 17.31 -19.33
C LEU A 642 3.42 17.15 -20.73
N TYR A 643 4.51 16.40 -20.78
CA TYR A 643 5.20 15.96 -21.98
C TYR A 643 5.01 14.44 -22.10
N LEU A 644 4.72 13.94 -23.30
CA LEU A 644 4.58 12.52 -23.58
C LEU A 644 5.21 12.22 -24.94
N ASP A 645 6.28 11.42 -24.96
CA ASP A 645 7.08 11.16 -26.17
C ASP A 645 7.42 12.47 -26.91
N ASP A 646 7.22 12.50 -28.23
CA ASP A 646 7.32 13.68 -29.11
C ASP A 646 5.96 14.39 -29.34
N GLN A 647 4.96 14.19 -28.47
CA GLN A 647 3.65 14.86 -28.60
C GLN A 647 3.73 16.36 -28.25
N PRO A 648 2.80 17.20 -28.76
CA PRO A 648 2.69 18.59 -28.31
C PRO A 648 2.48 18.68 -26.80
N VAL A 649 3.20 19.61 -26.16
CA VAL A 649 3.17 19.82 -24.71
C VAL A 649 1.78 20.30 -24.28
N VAL A 650 1.24 19.70 -23.22
CA VAL A 650 -0.03 20.11 -22.60
C VAL A 650 0.28 20.82 -21.29
N SER A 651 -0.36 21.95 -21.01
CA SER A 651 -0.08 22.76 -19.81
C SER A 651 -1.34 23.33 -19.18
N GLY A 652 -1.31 23.57 -17.87
CA GLY A 652 -2.39 24.21 -17.15
C GLY A 652 -1.97 24.82 -15.82
N LEU A 653 -2.93 25.45 -15.15
CA LEU A 653 -2.78 26.13 -13.87
C LEU A 653 -3.77 25.51 -12.86
N THR A 654 -3.32 25.12 -11.67
CA THR A 654 -4.22 24.64 -10.62
C THR A 654 -5.14 25.75 -10.10
N PRO A 655 -6.38 25.44 -9.69
CA PRO A 655 -7.34 26.44 -9.20
C PRO A 655 -6.94 27.06 -7.84
N GLY A 656 -7.71 28.05 -7.40
CA GLY A 656 -7.54 28.72 -6.11
C GLY A 656 -6.27 29.56 -6.00
N GLY A 657 -5.62 29.53 -4.83
CA GLY A 657 -4.47 30.37 -4.49
C GLY A 657 -3.23 29.61 -4.02
N PHE A 658 -3.36 28.37 -3.56
CA PHE A 658 -2.26 27.60 -2.97
C PHE A 658 -1.24 27.15 -4.02
N THR A 659 0.03 27.16 -3.63
CA THR A 659 1.20 26.87 -4.48
C THR A 659 2.02 25.67 -4.00
N MET A 660 1.81 25.29 -2.73
CA MET A 660 2.48 24.21 -2.04
C MET A 660 1.81 22.87 -2.36
N LEU A 661 2.60 21.79 -2.41
CA LEU A 661 2.17 20.42 -2.61
C LEU A 661 2.68 19.58 -1.44
N SER A 662 1.77 19.12 -0.57
CA SER A 662 2.07 18.60 0.77
C SER A 662 1.83 17.09 0.83
N LEU A 663 2.75 16.29 0.29
CA LEU A 663 2.57 14.83 0.21
C LEU A 663 3.26 14.12 1.37
N SER A 664 2.57 13.14 1.99
CA SER A 664 3.03 12.48 3.23
C SER A 664 2.59 11.03 3.37
N GLN A 665 1.74 10.52 2.48
CA GLN A 665 1.51 9.08 2.32
C GLN A 665 2.59 8.48 1.39
N PRO A 666 2.87 7.17 1.46
CA PRO A 666 3.81 6.51 0.55
C PRO A 666 3.42 6.66 -0.92
N ILE A 667 4.42 6.67 -1.81
CA ILE A 667 4.19 6.65 -3.27
C ILE A 667 3.79 5.23 -3.68
N TYR A 668 2.63 5.10 -4.30
CA TYR A 668 2.13 3.86 -4.89
C TYR A 668 2.41 3.84 -6.39
N LEU A 669 3.20 2.87 -6.86
CA LEU A 669 3.53 2.69 -8.27
C LEU A 669 2.88 1.42 -8.83
N GLY A 670 2.15 1.57 -9.93
CA GLY A 670 1.45 0.49 -10.64
C GLY A 670 0.11 0.03 -10.05
N GLY A 671 -0.26 0.45 -8.84
CA GLY A 671 -1.55 0.13 -8.24
C GLY A 671 -1.69 0.66 -6.81
N ILE A 672 -2.93 0.91 -6.37
CA ILE A 672 -3.25 1.36 -5.01
C ILE A 672 -3.89 0.20 -4.25
N PRO A 673 -3.35 -0.25 -3.09
CA PRO A 673 -3.92 -1.38 -2.35
C PRO A 673 -5.27 -0.99 -1.71
N PRO A 674 -6.38 -1.70 -2.00
CA PRO A 674 -7.73 -1.32 -1.54
C PRO A 674 -7.89 -1.22 -0.02
N ALA A 675 -7.07 -1.95 0.75
CA ALA A 675 -7.12 -1.97 2.21
C ALA A 675 -6.24 -0.88 2.88
N SER A 676 -5.41 -0.16 2.12
CA SER A 676 -4.48 0.84 2.69
C SER A 676 -4.99 2.28 2.55
N HIS A 677 -5.65 2.60 1.44
CA HIS A 677 -6.01 3.95 1.04
C HIS A 677 -7.38 3.99 0.39
N LYS A 678 -8.16 5.03 0.70
CA LYS A 678 -9.36 5.39 -0.04
C LYS A 678 -9.03 6.59 -0.95
N PRO A 679 -8.45 6.38 -2.14
CA PRO A 679 -8.04 7.49 -3.00
C PRO A 679 -9.24 8.37 -3.41
N PRO A 680 -8.97 9.65 -3.80
CA PRO A 680 -9.98 10.55 -4.34
C PRO A 680 -10.59 10.01 -5.64
N VAL A 681 -11.52 10.76 -6.25
CA VAL A 681 -12.17 10.37 -7.51
C VAL A 681 -11.21 10.53 -8.70
N LEU A 682 -10.29 9.58 -8.83
CA LEU A 682 -9.39 9.46 -9.97
C LEU A 682 -10.15 9.03 -11.24
N PRO A 683 -9.77 9.53 -12.44
CA PRO A 683 -10.40 9.16 -13.72
C PRO A 683 -10.35 7.67 -14.04
N ALA A 684 -9.29 6.98 -13.62
CA ALA A 684 -9.18 5.52 -13.62
C ALA A 684 -8.69 5.05 -12.25
N ARG A 685 -9.26 3.94 -11.75
CA ARG A 685 -8.95 3.37 -10.43
C ARG A 685 -8.36 1.95 -10.46
N GLN A 686 -8.48 1.24 -11.58
CA GLN A 686 -7.94 -0.11 -11.70
C GLN A 686 -6.39 -0.09 -11.66
N PRO A 687 -5.71 -1.11 -11.09
CA PRO A 687 -4.25 -1.18 -11.14
C PRO A 687 -3.73 -1.32 -12.58
N PHE A 688 -2.48 -0.94 -12.79
CA PHE A 688 -1.82 -0.99 -14.09
C PHE A 688 -1.45 -2.43 -14.49
N ASN A 689 -1.54 -2.69 -15.79
CA ASN A 689 -1.02 -3.90 -16.42
C ASN A 689 -0.04 -3.51 -17.53
N GLY A 690 1.20 -4.03 -17.45
CA GLY A 690 2.30 -3.65 -18.34
C GLY A 690 3.68 -3.79 -17.68
N CYS A 691 4.62 -2.93 -18.06
CA CYS A 691 5.93 -2.78 -17.40
C CYS A 691 6.25 -1.31 -17.11
N ILE A 692 7.05 -1.05 -16.07
CA ILE A 692 7.64 0.26 -15.79
C ILE A 692 9.15 0.07 -15.69
N GLN A 693 9.92 0.86 -16.43
CA GLN A 693 11.37 0.70 -16.61
C GLN A 693 12.17 1.77 -15.87
N LYS A 694 11.59 2.96 -15.69
CA LYS A 694 12.23 4.09 -15.00
C LYS A 694 11.17 4.91 -14.28
N LEU A 695 11.50 5.30 -13.06
CA LEU A 695 10.95 6.44 -12.37
C LEU A 695 12.12 7.36 -12.01
N SER A 696 11.97 8.66 -12.23
CA SER A 696 12.87 9.69 -11.72
C SER A 696 12.05 10.82 -11.11
N LEU A 697 12.51 11.30 -9.94
CA LEU A 697 11.86 12.32 -9.13
C LEU A 697 12.91 13.39 -8.80
N ASN A 698 12.62 14.65 -9.12
CA ASN A 698 13.49 15.80 -8.93
C ASN A 698 14.94 15.57 -9.45
N GLY A 699 15.04 14.94 -10.62
CA GLY A 699 16.30 14.56 -11.28
C GLY A 699 16.99 13.31 -10.75
N ARG A 700 16.60 12.77 -9.58
CA ARG A 700 17.14 11.51 -9.02
C ARG A 700 16.42 10.32 -9.65
N ARG A 701 17.13 9.28 -10.13
CA ARG A 701 16.52 8.01 -10.56
C ARG A 701 16.14 7.19 -9.32
N VAL A 702 14.91 6.71 -9.27
CA VAL A 702 14.45 5.78 -8.21
C VAL A 702 14.84 4.36 -8.59
N HIS A 703 15.47 3.65 -7.67
CA HIS A 703 15.79 2.23 -7.84
C HIS A 703 14.51 1.42 -7.61
N LEU A 704 13.84 1.03 -8.70
CA LEU A 704 12.49 0.45 -8.67
C LEU A 704 12.35 -0.85 -7.85
N VAL A 705 13.45 -1.54 -7.53
CA VAL A 705 13.45 -2.78 -6.74
C VAL A 705 14.10 -2.56 -5.38
N SER A 706 15.38 -2.17 -5.34
CA SER A 706 16.11 -1.99 -4.07
C SER A 706 15.73 -0.74 -3.28
N GLY A 707 15.05 0.24 -3.89
CA GLY A 707 14.54 1.44 -3.22
C GLY A 707 13.07 1.35 -2.81
N ALA A 708 12.38 0.24 -3.08
CA ALA A 708 10.99 0.04 -2.68
C ALA A 708 10.92 -0.48 -1.23
N MET A 709 10.09 0.17 -0.40
CA MET A 709 9.82 -0.26 0.98
C MET A 709 9.08 -1.61 1.02
N SER A 710 8.23 -1.85 0.01
CA SER A 710 7.54 -3.13 -0.21
C SER A 710 7.02 -3.22 -1.64
N GLY A 711 6.62 -4.42 -2.03
CA GLY A 711 5.93 -4.67 -3.30
C GLY A 711 5.14 -5.97 -3.25
N THR A 712 4.07 -6.01 -4.04
CA THR A 712 3.17 -7.18 -4.17
C THR A 712 3.08 -7.60 -5.63
N ASN A 713 3.12 -8.90 -5.91
CA ASN A 713 2.88 -9.50 -7.23
C ASN A 713 3.69 -8.89 -8.39
N VAL A 714 4.86 -8.33 -8.11
CA VAL A 714 5.71 -7.67 -9.12
C VAL A 714 6.47 -8.72 -9.93
N GLY A 715 6.07 -8.90 -11.19
CA GLY A 715 6.70 -9.83 -12.11
C GLY A 715 7.94 -9.25 -12.81
N SER A 716 8.70 -10.11 -13.49
CA SER A 716 9.81 -9.65 -14.33
C SER A 716 9.32 -9.41 -15.76
N CYS A 717 9.58 -8.22 -16.30
CA CYS A 717 9.19 -7.85 -17.64
C CYS A 717 9.99 -8.63 -18.69
N ASN A 718 9.34 -9.10 -19.76
CA ASN A 718 10.05 -9.59 -20.94
C ASN A 718 10.74 -8.40 -21.65
N HIS A 719 12.04 -8.28 -21.39
CA HIS A 719 12.97 -7.24 -21.80
C HIS A 719 14.38 -7.86 -21.88
N PRO A 720 15.28 -7.46 -22.80
CA PRO A 720 16.59 -8.10 -22.98
C PRO A 720 17.43 -8.24 -21.71
N CYS A 721 17.48 -7.23 -20.83
CA CYS A 721 18.23 -7.32 -19.56
C CYS A 721 17.83 -8.50 -18.67
N SER A 722 16.57 -8.96 -18.73
CA SER A 722 16.08 -10.12 -17.97
C SER A 722 16.73 -11.44 -18.41
N GLN A 723 17.44 -11.46 -19.55
CA GLN A 723 18.27 -12.59 -20.02
C GLN A 723 19.76 -12.44 -19.63
N LYS A 724 20.13 -11.38 -18.88
CA LYS A 724 21.50 -11.04 -18.45
C LYS A 724 22.51 -11.02 -19.63
N PRO A 725 22.31 -10.14 -20.64
CA PRO A 725 23.13 -10.11 -21.86
C PRO A 725 24.51 -9.46 -21.69
N CYS A 726 24.86 -9.02 -20.47
CA CYS A 726 26.12 -8.37 -20.16
C CYS A 726 27.06 -9.35 -19.47
N GLU A 727 28.11 -9.77 -20.17
CA GLU A 727 29.08 -10.75 -19.71
C GLU A 727 30.06 -10.17 -18.67
N ASN A 728 30.82 -11.06 -18.04
CA ASN A 728 31.93 -10.73 -17.13
C ASN A 728 31.58 -9.80 -15.94
N GLY A 729 30.30 -9.73 -15.55
CA GLY A 729 29.82 -8.84 -14.48
C GLY A 729 29.40 -7.44 -14.94
N GLY A 730 29.17 -7.24 -16.25
CA GLY A 730 28.57 -6.01 -16.77
C GLY A 730 27.15 -5.77 -16.26
N ILE A 731 26.81 -4.50 -16.00
CA ILE A 731 25.48 -4.10 -15.53
C ILE A 731 24.61 -3.72 -16.74
N CYS A 732 23.41 -4.28 -16.86
CA CYS A 732 22.52 -4.00 -17.98
C CYS A 732 21.67 -2.75 -17.71
N GLU A 733 21.86 -1.67 -18.48
CA GLU A 733 20.95 -0.52 -18.44
C GLU A 733 19.82 -0.69 -19.47
N PRO A 734 18.54 -0.76 -19.04
CA PRO A 734 17.40 -0.92 -19.94
C PRO A 734 16.98 0.42 -20.56
N HIS A 735 16.74 0.43 -21.88
CA HIS A 735 16.49 1.64 -22.68
C HIS A 735 15.34 1.41 -23.68
N GLY A 736 14.10 1.59 -23.22
CA GLY A 736 12.90 1.27 -24.00
C GLY A 736 12.92 -0.22 -24.40
N PRO A 737 12.91 -0.57 -25.70
CA PRO A 737 13.01 -1.96 -26.15
C PRO A 737 14.45 -2.51 -26.22
N SER A 738 15.47 -1.67 -26.07
CA SER A 738 16.89 -2.05 -26.15
C SER A 738 17.59 -1.94 -24.79
N PHE A 739 18.90 -2.19 -24.76
CA PHE A 739 19.74 -2.08 -23.57
C PHE A 739 21.11 -1.53 -23.96
N THR A 740 21.88 -1.08 -22.98
CA THR A 740 23.34 -0.90 -23.10
C THR A 740 24.01 -1.48 -21.87
N CYS A 741 25.07 -2.27 -22.03
CA CYS A 741 25.85 -2.74 -20.90
C CYS A 741 26.81 -1.65 -20.38
N ARG A 742 26.94 -1.55 -19.05
CA ARG A 742 28.02 -0.82 -18.36
C ARG A 742 29.09 -1.83 -17.98
N CYS A 743 30.21 -1.83 -18.71
CA CYS A 743 31.24 -2.86 -18.60
C CYS A 743 32.26 -2.54 -17.50
N PRO A 744 32.66 -3.53 -16.67
CA PRO A 744 33.69 -3.34 -15.65
C PRO A 744 35.08 -3.19 -16.27
N LEU A 745 36.00 -2.60 -15.51
CA LEU A 745 37.38 -2.36 -15.91
C LEU A 745 38.05 -3.63 -16.48
N GLY A 746 38.70 -3.48 -17.63
CA GLY A 746 39.31 -4.58 -18.38
C GLY A 746 38.39 -5.29 -19.38
N PHE A 747 37.10 -4.91 -19.45
CA PHE A 747 36.13 -5.40 -20.43
C PHE A 747 35.42 -4.26 -21.18
N LYS A 748 35.00 -4.54 -22.42
CA LYS A 748 34.34 -3.58 -23.30
C LYS A 748 33.45 -4.27 -24.33
N ASP A 749 32.91 -3.47 -25.26
CA ASP A 749 31.87 -3.78 -26.25
C ASP A 749 30.45 -3.87 -25.69
N ASP A 750 29.45 -3.89 -26.59
CA ASP A 750 28.03 -3.79 -26.25
C ASP A 750 27.52 -4.86 -25.26
N HIS A 751 28.25 -5.97 -25.10
CA HIS A 751 27.92 -7.09 -24.21
C HIS A 751 29.04 -7.37 -23.19
N CYS A 752 30.06 -6.52 -23.09
CA CYS A 752 31.20 -6.69 -22.18
C CYS A 752 32.01 -7.99 -22.38
N GLN A 753 31.97 -8.59 -23.57
CA GLN A 753 32.62 -9.89 -23.81
C GLN A 753 34.11 -9.74 -24.19
N SER A 754 34.48 -8.63 -24.83
CA SER A 754 35.85 -8.36 -25.25
C SER A 754 36.70 -7.86 -24.07
N ARG A 755 37.81 -8.56 -23.80
CA ARG A 755 38.86 -8.04 -22.92
C ARG A 755 39.57 -6.85 -23.57
N VAL A 756 39.98 -5.90 -22.74
CA VAL A 756 40.96 -4.87 -23.10
C VAL A 756 42.35 -5.53 -23.11
N VAL A 757 42.81 -5.96 -24.29
CA VAL A 757 44.02 -6.81 -24.44
C VAL A 757 45.33 -6.00 -24.41
N THR A 758 45.29 -4.71 -24.77
CA THR A 758 46.42 -3.80 -24.68
C THR A 758 46.61 -3.28 -23.25
N GLN A 759 47.85 -3.03 -22.84
CA GLN A 759 48.11 -2.12 -21.73
C GLN A 759 47.64 -0.72 -22.15
N VAL A 760 46.49 -0.29 -21.64
CA VAL A 760 45.91 1.02 -21.96
C VAL A 760 46.63 2.10 -21.14
N ALA A 761 47.79 2.52 -21.65
CA ALA A 761 48.55 3.64 -21.08
C ALA A 761 47.78 4.98 -21.15
N THR A 762 46.68 5.04 -21.90
CA THR A 762 45.82 6.22 -22.05
C THR A 762 44.36 5.78 -22.15
N PRO A 763 43.58 5.81 -21.06
CA PRO A 763 42.16 5.52 -21.10
C PRO A 763 41.36 6.55 -21.90
N SER A 764 40.37 6.04 -22.64
CA SER A 764 39.28 6.81 -23.23
C SER A 764 38.01 6.65 -22.39
N PHE A 765 37.24 7.73 -22.30
CA PHE A 765 36.02 7.89 -21.53
C PHE A 765 34.87 8.31 -22.46
N SER A 766 33.67 7.80 -22.21
CA SER A 766 32.49 7.90 -23.09
C SER A 766 31.36 8.78 -22.53
N GLY A 767 31.67 9.69 -21.59
CA GLY A 767 30.68 10.44 -20.82
C GLY A 767 29.93 9.64 -19.75
N ARG A 768 29.91 8.30 -19.85
CA ARG A 768 29.43 7.34 -18.83
C ARG A 768 30.54 6.40 -18.33
N SER A 769 31.79 6.89 -18.31
CA SER A 769 32.98 6.11 -17.92
C SER A 769 33.65 6.72 -16.69
N PHE A 770 34.33 5.93 -15.88
CA PHE A 770 35.13 6.41 -14.74
C PHE A 770 36.24 5.43 -14.36
N LEU A 771 37.20 5.93 -13.59
CA LEU A 771 38.16 5.14 -12.81
C LEU A 771 38.10 5.62 -11.34
N LYS A 772 37.99 4.70 -10.39
CA LYS A 772 37.87 4.93 -8.94
C LYS A 772 39.12 4.42 -8.23
N TYR A 773 39.71 5.24 -7.36
CA TYR A 773 40.93 4.93 -6.60
C TYR A 773 40.65 5.08 -5.10
N THR A 774 40.83 3.99 -4.37
CA THR A 774 40.72 3.88 -2.90
C THR A 774 42.09 3.65 -2.23
N ASP A 775 43.18 3.64 -3.00
CA ASP A 775 44.52 3.34 -2.51
C ASP A 775 45.00 4.42 -1.50
N PRO A 776 45.44 4.05 -0.28
CA PRO A 776 45.87 5.02 0.74
C PRO A 776 47.06 5.91 0.33
N GLU A 777 47.97 5.44 -0.54
CA GLU A 777 49.07 6.26 -1.08
C GLU A 777 48.57 7.31 -2.08
N ILE A 778 47.48 7.02 -2.80
CA ILE A 778 46.79 7.99 -3.66
C ILE A 778 45.99 8.99 -2.82
N MET A 779 45.13 8.50 -1.92
CA MET A 779 44.24 9.36 -1.14
C MET A 779 44.99 10.35 -0.26
N LYS A 780 46.07 9.93 0.43
CA LYS A 780 46.90 10.83 1.25
C LYS A 780 47.66 11.92 0.46
N ARG A 781 47.68 11.84 -0.87
CA ARG A 781 48.26 12.85 -1.78
C ARG A 781 47.20 13.79 -2.38
N ILE A 782 45.92 13.50 -2.19
CA ILE A 782 44.80 14.38 -2.52
C ILE A 782 44.39 15.20 -1.29
N SER A 783 44.29 14.55 -0.13
CA SER A 783 43.79 15.10 1.13
C SER A 783 44.88 15.82 1.93
N GLY A 784 44.48 16.74 2.82
CA GLY A 784 45.37 17.54 3.66
C GLY A 784 45.41 19.02 3.29
N GLU A 785 46.46 19.73 3.69
CA GLU A 785 46.65 21.17 3.44
C GLU A 785 47.13 21.50 2.03
N LYS A 786 47.72 20.52 1.31
CA LYS A 786 48.48 20.75 0.07
C LYS A 786 48.08 19.74 -0.98
N LEU A 787 47.86 20.21 -2.21
CA LEU A 787 47.63 19.38 -3.37
C LEU A 787 48.59 19.79 -4.48
N HIS A 788 49.20 18.82 -5.14
CA HIS A 788 49.78 19.03 -6.46
C HIS A 788 49.30 17.91 -7.37
N LEU A 789 48.55 18.28 -8.41
CA LEU A 789 47.94 17.38 -9.38
C LEU A 789 48.27 17.86 -10.78
N TRP A 790 48.90 16.99 -11.56
CA TRP A 790 49.19 17.21 -12.98
C TRP A 790 48.54 16.09 -13.79
N LEU A 791 47.91 16.42 -14.92
CA LEU A 791 47.43 15.45 -15.90
C LEU A 791 47.50 16.03 -17.32
N ARG A 792 47.31 15.17 -18.33
CA ARG A 792 46.94 15.57 -19.68
C ARG A 792 45.53 15.09 -20.01
N PHE A 793 44.78 15.86 -20.79
CA PHE A 793 43.47 15.44 -21.31
C PHE A 793 43.27 15.86 -22.77
N ARG A 794 42.32 15.21 -23.46
CA ARG A 794 41.73 15.70 -24.70
C ARG A 794 40.23 15.50 -24.70
N SER A 795 39.47 16.45 -25.25
CA SER A 795 38.00 16.39 -25.39
C SER A 795 37.57 16.96 -26.74
N SER A 796 36.51 16.41 -27.33
CA SER A 796 35.76 17.05 -28.43
C SER A 796 34.34 17.47 -28.02
N HIS A 797 34.06 17.44 -26.72
CA HIS A 797 32.77 17.77 -26.12
C HIS A 797 32.98 18.95 -25.16
N PRO A 798 32.06 19.93 -25.09
CA PRO A 798 32.22 21.14 -24.29
C PRO A 798 32.11 20.93 -22.78
N ASP A 799 31.51 19.82 -22.34
CA ASP A 799 31.23 19.55 -20.92
C ASP A 799 31.76 18.15 -20.56
N GLY A 800 32.32 17.99 -19.36
CA GLY A 800 32.83 16.70 -18.89
C GLY A 800 33.60 16.78 -17.56
N LEU A 801 33.36 15.86 -16.64
CA LEU A 801 34.09 15.74 -15.38
C LEU A 801 35.45 15.04 -15.60
N LEU A 802 36.56 15.70 -15.25
CA LEU A 802 37.92 15.16 -15.39
C LEU A 802 38.42 14.55 -14.09
N VAL A 803 38.19 15.23 -12.96
CA VAL A 803 38.61 14.80 -11.61
C VAL A 803 37.51 15.13 -10.61
N TRP A 804 37.25 14.23 -9.67
CA TRP A 804 36.44 14.50 -8.48
C TRP A 804 36.99 13.74 -7.28
N ALA A 805 37.01 14.37 -6.11
CA ALA A 805 37.16 13.71 -4.81
C ALA A 805 36.36 14.53 -3.79
N GLY A 806 35.61 13.88 -2.92
CA GLY A 806 34.72 14.55 -1.98
C GLY A 806 34.03 13.53 -1.09
N GLU A 807 33.43 13.99 0.01
CA GLU A 807 32.50 13.17 0.80
C GLU A 807 31.47 12.50 -0.15
N GLU A 808 31.40 11.17 -0.14
CA GLU A 808 30.39 10.44 -0.92
C GLU A 808 29.07 10.54 -0.14
N ASP A 809 28.07 11.26 -0.68
CA ASP A 809 26.67 11.18 -0.22
C ASP A 809 26.30 9.68 -0.21
N ASP A 810 26.20 9.05 0.97
CA ASP A 810 25.95 7.61 1.06
C ASP A 810 24.64 7.24 0.35
N ASP A 811 24.64 6.11 -0.35
CA ASP A 811 23.65 5.79 -1.40
C ASP A 811 22.31 5.29 -0.83
N GLY A 812 22.07 5.45 0.48
CA GLY A 812 20.80 5.09 1.11
C GLY A 812 20.58 5.56 2.55
N GLU A 813 20.02 6.76 2.72
CA GLU A 813 19.00 7.04 3.74
C GLU A 813 17.94 8.01 3.15
N PRO A 814 16.63 7.71 3.19
CA PRO A 814 15.57 8.53 2.58
C PRO A 814 15.17 9.70 3.50
N GLY A 815 16.15 10.53 3.88
CA GLY A 815 16.03 11.34 5.11
C GLY A 815 16.58 12.77 5.13
N ASP A 816 16.90 13.43 4.00
CA ASP A 816 16.74 14.89 3.89
C ASP A 816 16.99 15.45 2.48
N LEU A 817 16.34 16.58 2.15
CA LEU A 817 16.41 17.24 0.82
C LEU A 817 16.66 18.76 0.90
N VAL A 818 17.46 19.21 1.87
CA VAL A 818 17.80 20.64 2.09
C VAL A 818 19.31 20.90 2.31
N ALA A 819 20.19 20.31 1.49
CA ALA A 819 21.54 20.84 1.24
C ALA A 819 22.18 20.22 -0.01
N PRO A 820 23.09 20.92 -0.74
CA PRO A 820 24.26 20.29 -1.33
C PRO A 820 25.24 19.90 -0.21
N PRO A 821 26.05 18.83 -0.33
CA PRO A 821 27.01 18.46 0.71
C PRO A 821 27.92 19.65 1.05
N LEU A 822 27.90 20.03 2.34
CA LEU A 822 28.74 21.08 2.93
C LEU A 822 30.17 20.57 3.23
N GLY A 823 30.40 19.27 3.05
CA GLY A 823 31.67 18.61 3.25
C GLY A 823 32.75 18.98 2.25
N ASP A 824 33.96 18.51 2.58
CA ASP A 824 35.16 18.77 1.81
C ASP A 824 35.11 18.09 0.45
N SER A 825 35.49 18.84 -0.58
CA SER A 825 35.45 18.34 -1.96
C SER A 825 36.32 19.15 -2.90
N ILE A 826 36.78 18.51 -3.97
CA ILE A 826 37.49 19.12 -5.09
C ILE A 826 37.05 18.48 -6.41
N SER A 827 36.92 19.31 -7.44
CA SER A 827 36.48 18.89 -8.76
C SER A 827 37.16 19.71 -9.85
N LEU A 828 37.57 19.02 -10.91
CA LEU A 828 38.03 19.60 -12.17
C LEU A 828 37.08 19.13 -13.27
N GLN A 829 36.46 20.06 -13.97
CA GLN A 829 35.51 19.74 -15.03
C GLN A 829 35.60 20.75 -16.19
N LEU A 830 35.29 20.28 -17.38
CA LEU A 830 34.99 21.13 -18.53
C LEU A 830 33.53 21.62 -18.43
N GLN A 831 33.30 22.90 -18.69
CA GLN A 831 31.99 23.53 -18.80
C GLN A 831 31.99 24.48 -20.01
N ASN A 832 31.07 24.31 -20.97
CA ASN A 832 30.95 25.15 -22.16
C ASN A 832 32.27 25.34 -22.95
N GLY A 833 33.14 24.34 -22.94
CA GLY A 833 34.46 24.31 -23.58
C GLY A 833 35.60 24.89 -22.73
N ARG A 834 35.34 25.38 -21.50
CA ARG A 834 36.35 25.95 -20.60
C ARG A 834 36.59 25.06 -19.38
N LEU A 835 37.80 25.09 -18.85
CA LEU A 835 38.17 24.31 -17.66
C LEU A 835 37.77 25.05 -16.39
N VAL A 836 37.04 24.38 -15.50
CA VAL A 836 36.56 24.91 -14.23
C VAL A 836 37.08 24.05 -13.08
N LEU A 837 37.82 24.69 -12.17
CA LEU A 837 38.24 24.13 -10.89
C LEU A 837 37.26 24.63 -9.81
N ARG A 838 36.76 23.72 -8.97
CA ARG A 838 35.90 24.05 -7.82
C ARG A 838 36.27 23.18 -6.62
N TYR A 839 36.38 23.78 -5.44
CA TYR A 839 36.66 23.06 -4.19
C TYR A 839 35.99 23.72 -2.98
N ASN A 840 35.80 22.95 -1.91
CA ASN A 840 35.31 23.36 -0.61
C ASN A 840 36.21 22.75 0.48
N LEU A 841 36.48 23.54 1.52
CA LEU A 841 37.24 23.16 2.72
C LEU A 841 36.35 23.42 3.96
N GLY A 842 35.11 22.94 3.95
CA GLY A 842 34.09 23.15 5.00
C GLY A 842 33.57 24.58 5.20
N SER A 843 34.22 25.60 4.63
CA SER A 843 33.88 27.03 4.79
C SER A 843 33.15 27.66 3.59
N GLY A 844 32.88 26.89 2.54
CA GLY A 844 32.23 27.35 1.31
C GLY A 844 33.10 27.18 0.06
N PHE A 845 32.44 27.19 -1.11
CA PHE A 845 33.09 26.87 -2.38
C PHE A 845 33.94 28.02 -2.94
N ALA A 846 35.20 27.71 -3.26
CA ALA A 846 35.96 28.41 -4.29
C ALA A 846 35.60 27.85 -5.68
N GLN A 847 35.55 28.71 -6.69
CA GLN A 847 35.38 28.31 -8.09
C GLN A 847 36.18 29.23 -9.02
N LEU A 848 36.88 28.64 -9.98
CA LEU A 848 37.73 29.31 -10.96
C LEU A 848 37.47 28.75 -12.35
N SER A 849 36.99 29.58 -13.27
CA SER A 849 36.96 29.26 -14.71
C SER A 849 38.26 29.75 -15.34
N TYR A 850 39.02 28.84 -15.94
CA TYR A 850 40.21 29.20 -16.70
C TYR A 850 39.83 29.97 -17.98
N ASN A 851 40.53 31.07 -18.22
CA ASN A 851 40.52 31.93 -19.41
C ASN A 851 39.24 31.91 -20.29
N GLU A 852 38.37 32.92 -20.13
CA GLU A 852 37.11 33.06 -20.87
C GLU A 852 37.24 32.93 -22.40
N SER A 853 38.40 33.29 -22.98
CA SER A 853 38.65 33.29 -24.42
C SER A 853 39.13 31.96 -25.00
N THR A 854 39.64 31.04 -24.17
CA THR A 854 40.29 29.80 -24.64
C THR A 854 39.36 28.62 -24.45
N ARG A 855 39.09 27.90 -25.56
CA ARG A 855 38.36 26.64 -25.57
C ARG A 855 39.33 25.46 -25.56
N LEU A 856 38.95 24.39 -24.88
CA LEU A 856 39.73 23.17 -24.65
C LEU A 856 38.91 21.91 -25.04
N ASP A 857 37.90 22.09 -25.90
CA ASP A 857 37.09 21.06 -26.54
C ASP A 857 37.40 20.90 -28.04
N ASP A 858 38.65 21.19 -28.45
CA ASP A 858 39.14 21.19 -29.83
C ASP A 858 39.72 19.84 -30.31
N GLY A 859 39.66 18.80 -29.47
CA GLY A 859 40.20 17.47 -29.71
C GLY A 859 41.72 17.32 -29.50
N GLN A 860 42.44 18.39 -29.16
CA GLN A 860 43.89 18.35 -28.91
C GLN A 860 44.22 17.95 -27.47
N TRP A 861 45.50 17.65 -27.24
CA TRP A 861 46.03 17.33 -25.91
C TRP A 861 46.43 18.58 -25.16
N HIS A 862 45.73 18.86 -24.06
CA HIS A 862 46.07 19.92 -23.11
C HIS A 862 46.71 19.35 -21.85
N ILE A 863 47.67 20.07 -21.30
CA ILE A 863 48.32 19.80 -20.02
C ILE A 863 47.65 20.65 -18.94
N VAL A 864 47.16 20.05 -17.85
CA VAL A 864 46.58 20.77 -16.71
C VAL A 864 47.46 20.57 -15.49
N ARG A 865 47.81 21.67 -14.81
CA ARG A 865 48.51 21.64 -13.52
C ARG A 865 47.71 22.41 -12.47
N ILE A 866 47.44 21.75 -11.35
CA ILE A 866 46.78 22.31 -10.18
C ILE A 866 47.77 22.24 -9.01
N PHE A 867 47.99 23.38 -8.36
CA PHE A 867 48.69 23.46 -7.09
C PHE A 867 47.79 24.16 -6.07
N ARG A 868 47.50 23.52 -4.93
CA ARG A 868 46.83 24.16 -3.80
C ARG A 868 47.77 24.17 -2.60
N TYR A 869 47.87 25.32 -1.96
CA TYR A 869 48.55 25.51 -0.69
C TYR A 869 47.58 26.19 0.28
N GLU A 870 47.19 25.47 1.34
CA GLU A 870 46.18 25.91 2.30
C GLU A 870 44.88 26.31 1.57
N ARG A 871 44.44 27.56 1.68
CA ARG A 871 43.22 28.07 1.01
C ARG A 871 43.40 28.43 -0.45
N GLU A 872 44.63 28.68 -0.91
CA GLU A 872 44.92 29.24 -2.23
C GLU A 872 45.21 28.14 -3.27
N ALA A 873 44.52 28.18 -4.40
CA ALA A 873 44.63 27.22 -5.49
C ALA A 873 44.96 27.91 -6.81
N HIS A 874 45.95 27.34 -7.49
CA HIS A 874 46.55 27.79 -8.72
C HIS A 874 46.21 26.79 -9.82
N LEU A 875 45.82 27.30 -10.99
CA LEU A 875 45.47 26.52 -12.18
C LEU A 875 46.23 27.09 -13.38
N SER A 876 47.01 26.24 -14.06
CA SER A 876 47.62 26.56 -15.35
C SER A 876 47.29 25.49 -16.39
N VAL A 877 47.15 25.92 -17.64
CA VAL A 877 46.91 25.04 -18.79
C VAL A 877 47.98 25.30 -19.85
N ASP A 878 48.61 24.23 -20.34
CA ASP A 878 49.70 24.22 -21.32
C ASP A 878 50.91 25.08 -20.90
N GLU A 879 51.18 26.17 -21.63
CA GLU A 879 52.16 27.23 -21.32
C GLU A 879 51.45 28.58 -21.03
N GLY A 880 50.14 28.53 -20.74
CA GLY A 880 49.31 29.69 -20.47
C GLY A 880 49.53 30.31 -19.08
N VAL A 881 48.95 31.50 -18.89
CA VAL A 881 49.05 32.27 -17.64
C VAL A 881 48.38 31.52 -16.49
N GLU A 882 49.07 31.47 -15.35
CA GLU A 882 48.57 30.91 -14.10
C GLU A 882 47.40 31.74 -13.54
N ALA A 883 46.29 31.07 -13.22
CA ALA A 883 45.11 31.68 -12.64
C ALA A 883 44.91 31.20 -11.19
N VAL A 884 44.58 32.11 -10.27
CA VAL A 884 44.57 31.86 -8.83
C VAL A 884 43.18 32.15 -8.24
N VAL A 885 42.77 31.34 -7.27
CA VAL A 885 41.55 31.53 -6.46
C VAL A 885 41.83 31.10 -5.01
N SER A 886 41.11 31.68 -4.04
CA SER A 886 41.24 31.31 -2.62
C SER A 886 39.85 31.02 -2.03
N SER A 887 39.75 30.03 -1.14
CA SER A 887 38.48 29.68 -0.49
C SER A 887 38.06 30.66 0.61
N PRO A 888 36.75 30.83 0.85
CA PRO A 888 36.22 31.59 1.97
C PRO A 888 36.48 30.90 3.33
N GLY A 889 36.29 31.64 4.42
CA GLY A 889 36.53 31.20 5.81
C GLY A 889 37.99 30.90 6.11
N ASP A 890 38.27 30.25 7.25
CA ASP A 890 39.65 30.07 7.76
C ASP A 890 40.16 28.62 7.69
N LEU A 891 39.37 27.70 7.15
CA LEU A 891 39.73 26.29 7.02
C LEU A 891 40.67 26.06 5.81
N VAL A 892 41.74 25.29 6.05
CA VAL A 892 42.87 25.09 5.10
C VAL A 892 43.01 23.64 4.61
N GLN A 893 42.34 22.69 5.25
CA GLN A 893 42.51 21.26 5.07
C GLN A 893 41.37 20.70 4.21
N LEU A 894 41.70 19.80 3.27
CA LEU A 894 40.75 19.04 2.47
C LEU A 894 40.69 17.61 3.03
N ASN A 895 39.58 17.26 3.68
CA ASN A 895 39.34 15.97 4.33
C ASN A 895 38.46 15.10 3.43
N VAL A 896 39.07 14.45 2.45
CA VAL A 896 38.39 13.44 1.62
C VAL A 896 38.99 12.06 1.91
N ASP A 897 38.14 11.13 2.32
CA ASP A 897 38.51 9.77 2.78
C ASP A 897 37.85 8.66 1.94
N SER A 898 36.85 9.01 1.14
CA SER A 898 36.07 8.15 0.25
C SER A 898 36.87 7.58 -0.95
N SER A 899 37.05 8.36 -2.02
CA SER A 899 37.67 7.93 -3.28
C SER A 899 38.05 9.10 -4.19
N LEU A 900 39.17 8.95 -4.90
CA LEU A 900 39.51 9.76 -6.06
C LEU A 900 38.85 9.16 -7.30
N TYR A 901 38.24 10.01 -8.11
CA TYR A 901 37.58 9.64 -9.36
C TYR A 901 38.13 10.41 -10.56
N ILE A 902 38.34 9.71 -11.67
CA ILE A 902 38.92 10.24 -12.91
C ILE A 902 38.01 9.96 -14.10
N GLY A 903 37.75 11.00 -14.90
CA GLY A 903 36.94 10.97 -16.13
C GLY A 903 35.42 10.82 -15.95
N GLY A 904 34.93 10.70 -14.73
CA GLY A 904 33.53 10.50 -14.35
C GLY A 904 33.44 9.93 -12.93
N ARG A 905 32.26 9.45 -12.50
CA ARG A 905 32.08 8.77 -11.20
C ARG A 905 30.90 7.80 -11.21
N GLU A 906 30.79 6.97 -10.17
CA GLU A 906 29.74 5.94 -10.02
C GLU A 906 28.34 6.56 -9.91
N THR A 907 28.18 7.54 -9.01
CA THR A 907 26.94 8.26 -8.75
C THR A 907 26.94 9.66 -9.38
N PHE A 908 26.13 9.80 -10.41
CA PHE A 908 26.11 10.98 -11.26
C PHE A 908 25.18 12.06 -10.66
N ARG A 909 25.71 12.92 -9.77
CA ARG A 909 24.98 14.07 -9.17
C ARG A 909 25.78 15.37 -9.27
N GLY A 910 25.49 16.22 -10.26
CA GLY A 910 26.05 17.58 -10.33
C GLY A 910 25.46 18.49 -9.26
N LEU A 911 26.30 19.27 -8.56
CA LEU A 911 25.80 20.32 -7.66
C LEU A 911 25.25 21.48 -8.49
N SER A 912 24.12 22.04 -8.03
CA SER A 912 23.34 23.16 -8.58
C SER A 912 22.55 22.91 -9.88
N SER A 913 21.27 23.34 -9.84
CA SER A 913 20.37 23.55 -10.98
C SER A 913 19.94 22.35 -11.85
N GLY A 914 20.04 21.11 -11.35
CA GLY A 914 19.37 19.94 -11.96
C GLY A 914 19.89 19.50 -13.33
N HIS A 915 20.96 20.12 -13.84
CA HIS A 915 21.63 19.68 -15.06
C HIS A 915 22.70 18.63 -14.75
N LEU A 916 22.70 17.56 -15.55
CA LEU A 916 23.69 16.49 -15.46
C LEU A 916 25.03 16.96 -16.06
N THR A 917 26.05 17.20 -15.23
CA THR A 917 27.45 17.33 -15.68
C THR A 917 27.95 15.97 -16.18
N PRO A 918 28.16 15.74 -17.49
CA PRO A 918 28.65 14.46 -18.01
C PRO A 918 30.02 14.07 -17.44
N GLY A 919 30.37 12.79 -17.50
CA GLY A 919 31.78 12.39 -17.47
C GLY A 919 32.52 12.95 -18.68
N LEU A 920 33.85 12.85 -18.70
CA LEU A 920 34.63 13.19 -19.88
C LEU A 920 34.22 12.31 -21.07
N SER A 921 34.05 12.93 -22.24
CA SER A 921 33.91 12.26 -23.54
C SER A 921 35.16 12.57 -24.37
N GLY A 922 36.20 11.76 -24.16
CA GLY A 922 37.59 12.12 -24.46
C GLY A 922 38.60 11.18 -23.78
N CYS A 923 39.80 11.66 -23.46
CA CYS A 923 40.85 10.84 -22.82
C CYS A 923 41.62 11.58 -21.73
N ILE A 924 42.28 10.83 -20.83
CA ILE A 924 43.21 11.34 -19.80
C ILE A 924 44.52 10.53 -19.84
N ALA A 925 45.65 11.20 -19.61
CA ALA A 925 46.99 10.61 -19.52
C ALA A 925 47.83 11.26 -18.41
N ASP A 926 48.94 10.63 -18.05
CA ASP A 926 50.03 11.15 -17.21
C ASP A 926 49.60 11.73 -15.84
N LEU A 927 48.55 11.16 -15.22
CA LEU A 927 48.10 11.59 -13.90
C LEU A 927 49.24 11.45 -12.88
N THR A 928 49.63 12.57 -12.27
CA THR A 928 50.77 12.66 -11.36
C THR A 928 50.37 13.47 -10.13
N LEU A 929 50.58 12.88 -8.95
CA LEU A 929 50.22 13.46 -7.65
C LEU A 929 51.48 13.81 -6.85
N ALA A 930 51.39 14.82 -5.98
CA ALA A 930 52.45 15.24 -5.05
C ALA A 930 53.82 15.59 -5.71
N THR A 931 53.84 15.90 -7.01
CA THR A 931 55.02 16.10 -7.89
C THR A 931 55.74 14.82 -8.35
N ASP A 932 55.74 13.75 -7.55
CA ASP A 932 56.60 12.57 -7.75
C ASP A 932 55.85 11.26 -8.08
N TYR A 933 54.55 11.20 -7.78
CA TYR A 933 53.78 9.96 -7.82
C TYR A 933 52.95 9.86 -9.10
N HIS A 934 53.53 9.26 -10.14
CA HIS A 934 52.80 8.88 -11.34
C HIS A 934 51.81 7.75 -11.05
N VAL A 935 50.54 7.94 -11.38
CA VAL A 935 49.47 6.96 -11.22
C VAL A 935 49.30 6.17 -12.51
N ASP A 936 49.42 4.84 -12.44
CA ASP A 936 48.97 3.97 -13.54
C ASP A 936 47.44 3.95 -13.55
N LEU A 937 46.88 4.62 -14.56
CA LEU A 937 45.44 4.85 -14.70
C LEU A 937 44.61 3.56 -14.86
N ILE A 938 45.22 2.40 -15.09
CA ILE A 938 44.51 1.12 -15.24
C ILE A 938 44.88 0.14 -14.13
N THR A 939 46.17 -0.01 -13.80
CA THR A 939 46.60 -1.06 -12.85
C THR A 939 46.48 -0.66 -11.38
N GLN A 940 46.34 0.64 -11.08
CA GLN A 940 46.09 1.14 -9.71
C GLN A 940 44.64 1.56 -9.48
N ALA A 941 43.77 1.50 -10.49
CA ALA A 941 42.35 1.78 -10.33
C ALA A 941 41.65 0.61 -9.60
N SER A 942 41.09 0.88 -8.42
CA SER A 942 40.37 -0.11 -7.61
C SER A 942 39.04 -0.55 -8.23
N ALA A 943 38.39 0.34 -8.98
CA ALA A 943 37.28 0.03 -9.86
C ALA A 943 37.29 0.95 -11.08
N GLY A 944 36.51 0.62 -12.11
CA GLY A 944 36.36 1.44 -13.29
C GLY A 944 35.31 0.86 -14.23
N GLN A 945 34.82 1.69 -15.15
CA GLN A 945 33.67 1.33 -15.98
C GLN A 945 33.70 2.01 -17.34
N ASN A 946 33.29 1.27 -18.38
CA ASN A 946 33.22 1.73 -19.77
C ASN A 946 34.54 2.35 -20.27
N ILE A 947 35.68 1.78 -19.86
CA ILE A 947 37.02 2.26 -20.23
C ILE A 947 37.51 1.49 -21.46
N ASP A 948 37.82 2.23 -22.52
CA ASP A 948 38.48 1.70 -23.72
C ASP A 948 39.83 2.41 -23.93
N TYR A 949 40.56 2.08 -25.00
CA TYR A 949 41.77 2.78 -25.39
C TYR A 949 41.48 4.13 -26.08
N CYS A 950 42.41 5.06 -25.91
CA CYS A 950 42.48 6.36 -26.59
C CYS A 950 43.33 6.31 -27.87
#